data_AF-A0AAN2WG29-F1
#
_entry.id   AF-A0AAN2WG29-F1
#
_cell.length_a   1.000
_cell.length_b   1.000
_cell.length_c   1.000
_cell.angle_alpha   90.00
_cell.angle_beta   90.00
_cell.angle_gamma   90.00
#
_symmetry.space_group_name_H-M   'P 1'
#
loop_
_entity.id
_entity.type
_entity.pdbx_description
1 polymer ?
#
loop_
_entity_poly.entity_id
_entity_poly.type
_entity_poly.pdbx_seq_one_letter_code
_entity_poly.pdbx_strand_id
1 'polypeptide(L)'
;MKKIKKIINGCLLIVLLVFPLFTSVSQVKAAEGSFHKIGDWVSTWHSKLLNGTHWTEEGSNMMTIDGKTAFCVEHGIPLTTPGPGFEPSELSIPEKDRLALIAYYGYQLNPNSLNYTITQHIIWETLGNELLTTQVPNYQAEKQRILNQVDSHNTKPSFDNQTIELNVGDSVTLKDTTGVLDKYKVLANNSANLKVEKSGNTLKLTATADSKETGKLQYDIANKNDVGTTFVYHKEGQQRLAMFKLKTAGSFGLNIKVNLNGHIKVKKVDETTKKPLANTTIKFEYKDQTKAVITKADGLAELRDIKAGTKVKITEVQAADGFINKGLSQEVVIEPNRTIEIVLNNKPQMGQLKLKKLGKQPTGLTSVNSEYGFIQQIEYGQIPLENVTFDLKATEDIMVGGTKRHSKGDLVATVMTNKSGTVDNMPKLFLGKYVAVEKTAPSGFIIGETELPFEFTYGGQTVELVSTSLEVENEFQEVELLIHKDEQKIDEWKENEPMIENVPSEEKVFGLYNIENIKINDNLSVDANSLMGVIKTSEGVGRAQLNLQVGNYYVKELNSGSLHVLDDRQFSFTFDGNNIDEVIKINLFDEEDKPILNKLHFNHFSFIKENEKAILQENEGYTYDFSGNAKGAVFTLEDEEEKVIQTVSADENSIVSFENVPVGTFLLKEKEPSSVDYVVSDQTIKIVSTNEGITAYNEHGEELVLKDKNTEKESQKTEETDNSDLNANQRATSFTPVPVEEDPAENKESPEPKTVPKPLFKFKNSLKKSPVELSKIDVTTSDPLPETGIQILNEEGKIVVEGRTDKDGLFKFKSLPAGKYSFREFDAPKGYELDETPLPFEIKENNEIVKCEMTNKKIPETPQIEEPEPKEPKPENPKLKEKGFLPQTGEQQRNKLILVTGLLLVGFASGLAGYQMYKKNKSAK
;
A
#
# COMPACT_ATOMS: atom_id res chain seq x y z
N MET A 1 40.58 48.18 -12.83
CA MET A 1 41.32 49.44 -12.58
C MET A 1 41.94 49.41 -11.18
N LYS A 2 43.14 49.98 -11.00
CA LYS A 2 43.80 50.44 -9.75
C LYS A 2 43.51 49.70 -8.42
N LYS A 3 44.45 48.83 -8.00
CA LYS A 3 44.99 48.51 -6.64
C LYS A 3 45.53 47.05 -6.71
N ILE A 4 46.67 46.66 -6.12
CA ILE A 4 47.60 47.34 -5.19
C ILE A 4 49.08 46.98 -5.52
N LYS A 5 50.02 47.71 -4.89
CA LYS A 5 51.51 47.58 -4.97
C LYS A 5 51.99 46.15 -4.56
N LYS A 6 53.24 45.69 -4.78
CA LYS A 6 54.55 46.36 -4.54
C LYS A 6 55.74 45.54 -5.12
N ILE A 7 56.77 46.22 -5.65
CA ILE A 7 58.21 45.83 -5.76
C ILE A 7 58.60 44.48 -6.42
N ILE A 8 59.45 44.56 -7.46
CA ILE A 8 60.82 43.98 -7.47
C ILE A 8 61.66 44.67 -8.56
N ASN A 9 62.94 44.92 -8.24
CA ASN A 9 64.11 45.31 -9.05
C ASN A 9 63.90 45.96 -10.44
N GLY A 10 64.30 47.22 -10.56
CA GLY A 10 64.71 47.82 -11.84
C GLY A 10 66.21 48.14 -11.83
N CYS A 11 66.97 47.60 -12.78
CA CYS A 11 68.34 48.03 -13.06
C CYS A 11 68.84 47.45 -14.40
N LEU A 12 68.93 48.26 -15.47
CA LEU A 12 70.07 48.30 -16.40
C LEU A 12 69.90 49.37 -17.51
N LEU A 13 71.03 49.97 -17.88
CA LEU A 13 71.33 50.60 -19.19
C LEU A 13 70.40 51.72 -19.71
N ILE A 14 70.62 52.94 -19.19
CA ILE A 14 70.72 54.14 -20.04
C ILE A 14 72.22 54.47 -20.17
N VAL A 15 72.82 54.16 -21.32
CA VAL A 15 74.18 54.56 -21.75
C VAL A 15 74.16 54.73 -23.27
N LEU A 16 74.99 55.63 -23.82
CA LEU A 16 75.05 56.07 -25.23
C LEU A 16 73.92 57.06 -25.60
N LEU A 17 74.16 58.29 -26.08
CA LEU A 17 75.39 58.96 -26.54
C LEU A 17 75.38 60.47 -26.27
N VAL A 18 76.49 61.00 -25.73
CA VAL A 18 76.91 62.42 -25.79
C VAL A 18 78.44 62.41 -25.97
N PHE A 19 79.00 63.43 -26.61
CA PHE A 19 80.38 63.54 -27.14
C PHE A 19 80.66 62.73 -28.43
N PRO A 20 81.48 63.25 -29.36
CA PRO A 20 81.61 64.67 -29.73
C PRO A 20 81.63 64.94 -31.25
N LEU A 21 81.53 66.22 -31.61
CA LEU A 21 81.78 66.73 -32.95
C LEU A 21 83.27 66.59 -33.32
N PHE A 22 83.62 65.52 -34.03
CA PHE A 22 84.85 65.41 -34.82
C PHE A 22 84.57 64.82 -36.20
N THR A 23 83.75 65.52 -36.99
CA THR A 23 83.96 65.49 -38.45
C THR A 23 85.27 66.19 -38.72
N SER A 24 86.32 65.42 -39.03
CA SER A 24 87.49 66.00 -39.69
C SER A 24 87.02 66.75 -40.93
N VAL A 25 87.54 67.97 -41.15
CA VAL A 25 87.44 68.59 -42.47
C VAL A 25 88.32 67.75 -43.39
N SER A 26 87.73 66.70 -43.93
CA SER A 26 88.30 65.98 -45.06
C SER A 26 88.44 67.02 -46.16
N GLN A 27 89.68 67.40 -46.47
CA GLN A 27 89.93 68.14 -47.70
C GLN A 27 89.25 67.36 -48.82
N VAL A 28 88.35 68.01 -49.55
CA VAL A 28 87.73 67.39 -50.73
C VAL A 28 88.85 67.17 -51.72
N LYS A 29 89.39 65.94 -51.72
CA LYS A 29 90.25 65.49 -52.80
C LYS A 29 89.35 65.41 -54.03
N ALA A 30 89.51 66.39 -54.91
CA ALA A 30 88.91 66.37 -56.23
C ALA A 30 89.17 64.98 -56.86
N ALA A 31 88.09 64.28 -57.19
CA ALA A 31 88.05 62.85 -57.42
C ALA A 31 89.01 62.42 -58.54
N GLU A 32 89.45 61.17 -58.49
CA GLU A 32 90.42 60.64 -59.45
C GLU A 32 89.71 60.06 -60.67
N GLY A 33 89.77 60.80 -61.79
CA GLY A 33 89.23 60.37 -63.08
C GLY A 33 90.26 59.58 -63.87
N SER A 34 89.88 58.40 -64.34
CA SER A 34 90.77 57.47 -65.05
C SER A 34 90.04 56.80 -66.21
N PHE A 35 90.80 56.35 -67.22
CA PHE A 35 90.29 55.51 -68.29
C PHE A 35 91.33 54.48 -68.76
N HIS A 36 90.85 53.40 -69.36
CA HIS A 36 91.67 52.40 -70.02
C HIS A 36 90.91 51.78 -71.19
N LYS A 37 91.64 51.34 -72.24
CA LYS A 37 91.03 50.68 -73.39
C LYS A 37 90.49 49.30 -72.97
N ILE A 38 89.28 48.98 -73.41
CA ILE A 38 88.56 47.73 -73.10
C ILE A 38 88.12 46.94 -74.35
N GLY A 39 88.35 47.49 -75.54
CA GLY A 39 88.12 46.83 -76.83
C GLY A 39 88.49 47.74 -78.00
N ASP A 40 88.72 47.14 -79.17
CA ASP A 40 89.16 47.85 -80.39
C ASP A 40 88.00 48.17 -81.35
N TRP A 41 86.76 48.17 -80.87
CA TRP A 41 85.58 48.42 -81.69
C TRP A 41 85.47 49.88 -82.14
N VAL A 42 85.77 50.14 -83.42
CA VAL A 42 85.62 51.47 -84.01
C VAL A 42 84.13 51.83 -84.16
N SER A 43 83.76 53.07 -83.84
CA SER A 43 82.40 53.60 -84.04
C SER A 43 82.40 55.06 -84.50
N THR A 44 81.54 55.39 -85.47
CA THR A 44 81.47 56.71 -86.10
C THR A 44 80.07 57.31 -85.96
N TRP A 45 80.02 58.60 -85.65
CA TRP A 45 78.87 59.32 -85.11
C TRP A 45 78.69 60.70 -85.74
N HIS A 46 77.50 61.29 -85.62
CA HIS A 46 77.33 62.74 -85.56
C HIS A 46 77.27 63.19 -84.09
N SER A 47 78.21 64.04 -83.66
CA SER A 47 78.18 64.58 -82.30
C SER A 47 77.25 65.78 -82.19
N LYS A 48 76.21 65.65 -81.36
CA LYS A 48 75.26 66.75 -81.05
C LYS A 48 75.92 67.91 -80.30
N LEU A 49 76.96 67.62 -79.51
CA LEU A 49 77.72 68.63 -78.77
C LEU A 49 78.61 69.47 -79.71
N LEU A 50 78.96 68.92 -80.87
CA LEU A 50 79.79 69.55 -81.91
C LEU A 50 78.97 69.91 -83.16
N ASN A 51 77.70 70.30 -82.99
CA ASN A 51 76.79 70.73 -84.07
C ASN A 51 76.65 69.76 -85.26
N GLY A 52 76.74 68.45 -85.01
CA GLY A 52 76.53 67.40 -86.02
C GLY A 52 77.77 66.98 -86.79
N THR A 53 78.99 67.44 -86.42
CA THR A 53 80.22 66.98 -87.08
C THR A 53 80.44 65.47 -86.91
N HIS A 54 81.03 64.85 -87.93
CA HIS A 54 81.49 63.47 -87.88
C HIS A 54 82.57 63.28 -86.81
N TRP A 55 82.42 62.28 -85.96
CA TRP A 55 83.37 61.89 -84.90
C TRP A 55 83.57 60.37 -84.93
N THR A 56 84.82 59.90 -84.84
CA THR A 56 85.16 58.46 -84.84
C THR A 56 85.97 58.13 -83.60
N GLU A 57 85.49 57.16 -82.81
CA GLU A 57 86.20 56.58 -81.67
C GLU A 57 87.03 55.38 -82.14
N GLU A 58 88.36 55.43 -81.98
CA GLU A 58 89.30 54.37 -82.41
C GLU A 58 89.43 53.22 -81.38
N GLY A 59 88.27 52.70 -80.98
CA GLY A 59 88.09 51.70 -79.93
C GLY A 59 87.34 52.25 -78.72
N SER A 60 87.14 51.41 -77.71
CA SER A 60 86.30 51.71 -76.55
C SER A 60 87.12 51.82 -75.27
N ASN A 61 86.87 52.87 -74.50
CA ASN A 61 87.55 53.13 -73.23
C ASN A 61 86.55 53.04 -72.06
N MET A 62 86.89 52.30 -71.00
CA MET A 62 86.12 52.32 -69.76
C MET A 62 86.63 53.40 -68.83
N MET A 63 85.72 54.27 -68.40
CA MET A 63 86.01 55.41 -67.53
C MET A 63 85.64 55.09 -66.07
N THR A 64 86.43 55.61 -65.14
CA THR A 64 86.21 55.45 -63.70
C THR A 64 86.41 56.77 -62.97
N ILE A 65 85.70 56.91 -61.84
CA ILE A 65 85.88 57.95 -60.83
C ILE A 65 86.13 57.23 -59.50
N ASP A 66 87.24 57.55 -58.83
CA ASP A 66 87.69 56.89 -57.59
C ASP A 66 87.71 55.36 -57.70
N GLY A 67 88.16 54.85 -58.85
CA GLY A 67 88.21 53.42 -59.19
C GLY A 67 86.85 52.75 -59.46
N LYS A 68 85.73 53.47 -59.37
CA LYS A 68 84.38 52.97 -59.64
C LYS A 68 83.95 53.35 -61.06
N THR A 69 83.23 52.46 -61.75
CA THR A 69 82.75 52.72 -63.11
C THR A 69 81.89 53.99 -63.20
N ALA A 70 82.25 54.87 -64.13
CA ALA A 70 81.51 56.07 -64.50
C ALA A 70 81.29 56.08 -66.03
N PHE A 71 80.40 56.94 -66.53
CA PHE A 71 80.05 57.03 -67.95
C PHE A 71 80.18 58.46 -68.46
N CYS A 72 80.76 58.65 -69.63
CA CYS A 72 80.80 59.92 -70.34
C CYS A 72 79.38 60.44 -70.61
N VAL A 73 79.12 61.71 -70.30
CA VAL A 73 77.89 62.43 -70.70
C VAL A 73 78.14 63.59 -71.66
N GLU A 74 79.36 63.71 -72.20
CA GLU A 74 79.79 64.78 -73.12
C GLU A 74 80.62 64.22 -74.28
N HIS A 75 79.95 63.50 -75.17
CA HIS A 75 80.54 62.88 -76.35
C HIS A 75 81.19 63.91 -77.29
N GLY A 76 82.46 63.68 -77.64
CA GLY A 76 83.28 64.62 -78.43
C GLY A 76 84.22 65.52 -77.62
N ILE A 77 84.16 65.50 -76.28
CA ILE A 77 85.23 66.09 -75.44
C ILE A 77 86.18 64.95 -75.03
N PRO A 78 87.49 64.99 -75.37
CA PRO A 78 88.42 63.94 -74.99
C PRO A 78 88.74 63.97 -73.48
N LEU A 79 88.96 62.79 -72.91
CA LEU A 79 89.57 62.62 -71.59
C LEU A 79 91.08 62.45 -71.80
N THR A 80 91.82 63.55 -71.86
CA THR A 80 93.24 63.52 -72.27
C THR A 80 94.20 63.13 -71.16
N THR A 81 93.83 63.36 -69.89
CA THR A 81 94.78 63.28 -68.77
C THR A 81 94.14 62.61 -67.54
N PRO A 82 94.42 61.31 -67.30
CA PRO A 82 94.05 60.64 -66.05
C PRO A 82 94.62 61.33 -64.81
N GLY A 83 93.91 61.25 -63.69
CA GLY A 83 94.35 61.72 -62.38
C GLY A 83 93.30 62.57 -61.63
N PRO A 84 93.66 63.13 -60.46
CA PRO A 84 92.77 63.93 -59.63
C PRO A 84 92.33 65.23 -60.30
N GLY A 85 91.34 65.88 -59.72
CA GLY A 85 90.82 67.17 -60.19
C GLY A 85 89.37 67.15 -60.68
N PHE A 86 88.61 66.08 -60.43
CA PHE A 86 87.19 66.00 -60.80
C PHE A 86 86.27 66.37 -59.63
N GLU A 87 85.54 67.48 -59.74
CA GLU A 87 84.62 67.91 -58.69
C GLU A 87 83.22 67.27 -58.85
N PRO A 88 82.63 66.70 -57.78
CA PRO A 88 81.30 66.11 -57.81
C PRO A 88 80.19 67.17 -57.78
N SER A 89 79.21 67.00 -58.65
CA SER A 89 77.96 67.76 -58.67
C SER A 89 76.76 66.81 -58.83
N GLU A 90 75.55 67.22 -58.45
CA GLU A 90 74.38 66.42 -58.79
C GLU A 90 74.06 66.56 -60.28
N LEU A 91 73.90 65.44 -60.99
CA LEU A 91 73.48 65.50 -62.40
C LEU A 91 72.07 66.07 -62.48
N SER A 92 71.90 67.17 -63.22
CA SER A 92 70.62 67.87 -63.39
C SER A 92 70.30 68.02 -64.88
N ILE A 93 69.78 66.94 -65.47
CA ILE A 93 69.25 66.88 -66.85
C ILE A 93 67.96 66.03 -66.85
N PRO A 94 66.98 66.29 -67.74
CA PRO A 94 65.72 65.54 -67.77
C PRO A 94 65.89 64.02 -67.91
N GLU A 95 66.92 63.59 -68.64
CA GLU A 95 67.17 62.20 -68.99
C GLU A 95 67.77 61.39 -67.83
N LYS A 96 68.18 62.02 -66.72
CA LYS A 96 68.92 61.41 -65.60
C LYS A 96 68.33 60.08 -65.11
N ASP A 97 67.03 60.04 -64.85
CA ASP A 97 66.38 58.82 -64.32
C ASP A 97 66.36 57.70 -65.38
N ARG A 98 66.25 58.05 -66.68
CA ARG A 98 66.34 57.09 -67.80
C ARG A 98 67.77 56.60 -68.00
N LEU A 99 68.76 57.49 -67.95
CA LEU A 99 70.18 57.15 -68.04
C LEU A 99 70.63 56.28 -66.87
N ALA A 100 70.09 56.50 -65.67
CA ALA A 100 70.36 55.65 -64.52
C ALA A 100 69.82 54.22 -64.71
N LEU A 101 68.63 54.07 -65.31
CA LEU A 101 68.09 52.76 -65.69
C LEU A 101 68.89 52.11 -66.82
N ILE A 102 69.35 52.88 -67.81
CA ILE A 102 70.24 52.39 -68.90
C ILE A 102 71.55 51.85 -68.31
N ALA A 103 72.20 52.60 -67.42
CA ALA A 103 73.40 52.16 -66.73
C ALA A 103 73.17 50.90 -65.88
N TYR A 104 72.01 50.82 -65.20
CA TYR A 104 71.64 49.68 -64.36
C TYR A 104 71.44 48.39 -65.18
N TYR A 105 70.56 48.42 -66.18
CA TYR A 105 70.23 47.25 -67.02
C TYR A 105 71.29 46.91 -68.07
N GLY A 106 72.01 47.91 -68.56
CA GLY A 106 73.07 47.75 -69.56
C GLY A 106 74.37 47.21 -68.99
N TYR A 107 74.77 47.68 -67.80
CA TYR A 107 76.06 47.34 -67.21
C TYR A 107 75.99 46.83 -65.76
N GLN A 108 75.33 47.53 -64.84
CA GLN A 108 75.48 47.21 -63.40
C GLN A 108 74.95 45.80 -63.02
N LEU A 109 73.94 45.29 -63.73
CA LEU A 109 73.45 43.92 -63.57
C LEU A 109 74.36 42.82 -64.15
N ASN A 110 75.26 43.15 -65.07
CA ASN A 110 76.18 42.21 -65.73
C ASN A 110 77.43 42.96 -66.22
N PRO A 111 78.36 43.32 -65.32
CA PRO A 111 79.48 44.19 -65.66
C PRO A 111 80.56 43.45 -66.45
N ASN A 112 80.75 43.86 -67.71
CA ASN A 112 81.84 43.43 -68.59
C ASN A 112 82.11 44.50 -69.67
N SER A 113 83.24 44.39 -70.38
CA SER A 113 83.67 45.37 -71.40
C SER A 113 82.63 45.62 -72.49
N LEU A 114 82.06 44.56 -73.07
CA LEU A 114 81.08 44.69 -74.16
C LEU A 114 79.82 45.40 -73.68
N ASN A 115 79.28 45.00 -72.52
CA ASN A 115 78.15 45.65 -71.88
C ASN A 115 78.42 47.10 -71.51
N TYR A 116 79.64 47.43 -71.05
CA TYR A 116 80.02 48.82 -70.80
C TYR A 116 79.98 49.65 -72.08
N THR A 117 80.63 49.20 -73.15
CA THR A 117 80.65 49.91 -74.44
C THR A 117 79.24 50.11 -74.99
N ILE A 118 78.42 49.06 -74.99
CA ILE A 118 77.00 49.13 -75.41
C ILE A 118 76.26 50.17 -74.57
N THR A 119 76.41 50.13 -73.25
CA THR A 119 75.78 51.10 -72.32
C THR A 119 76.22 52.53 -72.60
N GLN A 120 77.52 52.75 -72.80
CA GLN A 120 78.10 54.07 -73.07
C GLN A 120 77.59 54.66 -74.39
N HIS A 121 77.47 53.83 -75.42
CA HIS A 121 76.91 54.22 -76.71
C HIS A 121 75.40 54.57 -76.58
N ILE A 122 74.61 53.78 -75.85
CA ILE A 122 73.18 54.07 -75.61
C ILE A 122 73.02 55.36 -74.78
N ILE A 123 73.91 55.64 -73.83
CA ILE A 123 73.93 56.90 -73.08
C ILE A 123 74.16 58.09 -74.03
N TRP A 124 75.12 57.99 -74.96
CA TRP A 124 75.36 59.04 -75.96
C TRP A 124 74.20 59.23 -76.94
N GLU A 125 73.58 58.16 -77.42
CA GLU A 125 72.35 58.24 -78.22
C GLU A 125 71.19 58.87 -77.44
N THR A 126 71.01 58.52 -76.17
CA THR A 126 69.95 59.06 -75.30
C THR A 126 70.15 60.56 -75.02
N LEU A 127 71.40 61.01 -74.96
CA LEU A 127 71.75 62.44 -74.91
C LEU A 127 71.60 63.15 -76.27
N GLY A 128 71.36 62.40 -77.34
CA GLY A 128 70.98 62.89 -78.67
C GLY A 128 72.07 62.86 -79.75
N ASN A 129 73.12 62.05 -79.60
CA ASN A 129 74.09 61.79 -80.68
C ASN A 129 73.51 60.74 -81.66
N GLU A 130 73.89 60.81 -82.94
CA GLU A 130 73.44 59.84 -83.95
C GLU A 130 74.57 58.86 -84.30
N LEU A 131 74.30 57.56 -84.22
CA LEU A 131 75.27 56.50 -84.54
C LEU A 131 75.17 56.13 -86.02
N LEU A 132 76.24 56.40 -86.79
CA LEU A 132 76.29 56.08 -88.22
C LEU A 132 76.73 54.64 -88.46
N THR A 133 77.84 54.22 -87.83
CA THR A 133 78.41 52.87 -87.94
C THR A 133 79.09 52.44 -86.65
N THR A 134 79.05 51.14 -86.33
CA THR A 134 79.78 50.57 -85.18
C THR A 134 80.26 49.15 -85.49
N GLN A 135 81.43 48.81 -84.96
CA GLN A 135 81.96 47.45 -84.93
C GLN A 135 81.56 46.67 -83.66
N VAL A 136 80.79 47.28 -82.75
CA VAL A 136 80.36 46.63 -81.50
C VAL A 136 79.41 45.46 -81.78
N PRO A 137 79.75 44.22 -81.38
CA PRO A 137 78.94 43.04 -81.67
C PRO A 137 77.49 43.17 -81.17
N ASN A 138 76.54 42.83 -82.05
CA ASN A 138 75.10 42.78 -81.77
C ASN A 138 74.48 44.08 -81.20
N TYR A 139 75.15 45.24 -81.37
CA TYR A 139 74.80 46.50 -80.70
C TYR A 139 73.29 46.83 -80.69
N GLN A 140 72.63 46.79 -81.86
CA GLN A 140 71.21 47.16 -81.96
C GLN A 140 70.28 46.17 -81.22
N ALA A 141 70.61 44.88 -81.18
CA ALA A 141 69.81 43.88 -80.46
C ALA A 141 69.94 44.05 -78.94
N GLU A 142 71.17 44.25 -78.44
CA GLU A 142 71.43 44.50 -77.03
C GLU A 142 70.87 45.86 -76.57
N LYS A 143 70.95 46.89 -77.41
CA LYS A 143 70.27 48.18 -77.18
C LYS A 143 68.77 48.02 -76.99
N GLN A 144 68.10 47.29 -77.88
CA GLN A 144 66.66 47.04 -77.74
C GLN A 144 66.36 46.19 -76.49
N ARG A 145 67.18 45.19 -76.16
CA ARG A 145 67.05 44.42 -74.91
C ARG A 145 67.12 45.33 -73.68
N ILE A 146 68.11 46.23 -73.62
CA ILE A 146 68.32 47.14 -72.50
C ILE A 146 67.18 48.16 -72.40
N LEU A 147 66.79 48.80 -73.50
CA LEU A 147 65.70 49.78 -73.52
C LEU A 147 64.36 49.15 -73.13
N ASN A 148 64.05 47.94 -73.58
CA ASN A 148 62.86 47.20 -73.13
C ASN A 148 62.85 46.95 -71.61
N GLN A 149 64.01 46.73 -70.97
CA GLN A 149 64.11 46.60 -69.51
C GLN A 149 63.98 47.95 -68.79
N VAL A 150 64.50 49.03 -69.37
CA VAL A 150 64.35 50.42 -68.89
C VAL A 150 62.87 50.81 -68.88
N ASP A 151 62.17 50.65 -70.02
CA ASP A 151 60.78 51.07 -70.18
C ASP A 151 59.81 50.19 -69.37
N SER A 152 60.11 48.90 -69.21
CA SER A 152 59.33 48.00 -68.34
C SER A 152 59.72 48.05 -66.85
N HIS A 153 60.64 48.91 -66.43
CA HIS A 153 61.12 48.98 -65.04
C HIS A 153 59.97 49.16 -64.03
N ASN A 154 59.03 50.07 -64.32
CA ASN A 154 57.95 50.42 -63.41
C ASN A 154 56.77 49.42 -63.40
N THR A 155 56.65 48.56 -64.40
CA THR A 155 55.56 47.56 -64.52
C THR A 155 55.52 46.65 -63.30
N LYS A 156 54.36 46.51 -62.66
CA LYS A 156 54.16 45.71 -61.44
C LYS A 156 53.65 44.30 -61.77
N PRO A 157 53.86 43.31 -60.89
CA PRO A 157 53.13 42.04 -60.97
C PRO A 157 51.63 42.27 -60.82
N SER A 158 50.80 41.40 -61.40
CA SER A 158 49.33 41.54 -61.41
C SER A 158 48.64 41.49 -60.05
N PHE A 159 49.39 41.22 -58.97
CA PHE A 159 48.91 41.18 -57.59
C PHE A 159 49.46 42.31 -56.70
N ASP A 160 50.13 43.33 -57.24
CA ASP A 160 50.64 44.45 -56.43
C ASP A 160 49.54 45.16 -55.62
N ASN A 161 49.89 45.52 -54.38
CA ASN A 161 49.05 46.11 -53.34
C ASN A 161 47.80 45.30 -52.94
N GLN A 162 47.59 44.07 -53.43
CA GLN A 162 46.48 43.22 -53.00
C GLN A 162 46.57 42.87 -51.50
N THR A 163 45.42 42.53 -50.92
CA THR A 163 45.35 41.95 -49.58
C THR A 163 45.20 40.44 -49.68
N ILE A 164 46.11 39.69 -49.07
CA ILE A 164 46.09 38.24 -48.98
C ILE A 164 45.69 37.86 -47.56
N GLU A 165 44.61 37.08 -47.44
CA GLU A 165 44.12 36.56 -46.16
C GLU A 165 44.37 35.04 -46.11
N LEU A 166 44.96 34.56 -45.02
CA LEU A 166 45.36 33.17 -44.83
C LEU A 166 44.95 32.68 -43.43
N ASN A 167 44.75 31.38 -43.26
CA ASN A 167 44.74 30.74 -41.94
C ASN A 167 46.11 30.12 -41.66
N VAL A 168 46.47 29.91 -40.39
CA VAL A 168 47.73 29.20 -40.06
C VAL A 168 47.71 27.79 -40.65
N GLY A 169 48.74 27.47 -41.45
CA GLY A 169 48.85 26.22 -42.22
C GLY A 169 48.50 26.38 -43.70
N ASP A 170 47.74 27.41 -44.08
CA ASP A 170 47.38 27.63 -45.48
C ASP A 170 48.58 28.01 -46.34
N SER A 171 48.55 27.58 -47.60
CA SER A 171 49.47 28.01 -48.64
C SER A 171 48.70 28.51 -49.86
N VAL A 172 48.98 29.73 -50.31
CA VAL A 172 48.48 30.27 -51.59
C VAL A 172 49.64 30.41 -52.58
N THR A 173 49.40 30.16 -53.87
CA THR A 173 50.37 30.43 -54.93
C THR A 173 49.84 31.49 -55.86
N LEU A 174 50.42 32.68 -55.78
CA LEU A 174 50.10 33.81 -56.65
C LEU A 174 50.87 33.65 -57.95
N LYS A 175 50.16 33.51 -59.07
CA LYS A 175 50.75 33.55 -60.42
C LYS A 175 50.66 34.98 -60.93
N ASP A 176 51.80 35.56 -61.27
CA ASP A 176 51.81 36.86 -61.95
C ASP A 176 51.42 36.67 -63.43
N THR A 177 50.53 37.55 -63.91
CA THR A 177 50.03 37.57 -65.29
C THR A 177 50.59 38.69 -66.15
N THR A 178 51.30 39.68 -65.59
CA THR A 178 51.99 40.71 -66.39
C THR A 178 53.38 40.27 -66.86
N GLY A 179 53.90 39.15 -66.36
CA GLY A 179 55.15 38.53 -66.83
C GLY A 179 56.43 39.13 -66.24
N VAL A 180 56.32 39.92 -65.16
CA VAL A 180 57.42 40.76 -64.66
C VAL A 180 57.93 40.38 -63.27
N LEU A 181 57.27 39.46 -62.56
CA LEU A 181 57.66 39.07 -61.20
C LEU A 181 59.13 38.61 -61.11
N ASP A 182 59.70 37.97 -62.14
CA ASP A 182 61.08 37.47 -62.08
C ASP A 182 62.11 38.59 -61.82
N LYS A 183 61.89 39.79 -62.37
CA LYS A 183 62.83 40.92 -62.21
C LYS A 183 62.94 41.43 -60.76
N TYR A 184 61.97 41.12 -59.90
CA TYR A 184 61.97 41.48 -58.48
C TYR A 184 62.74 40.45 -57.65
N LYS A 185 64.03 40.72 -57.38
CA LYS A 185 64.95 39.72 -56.83
C LYS A 185 65.20 39.86 -55.32
N VAL A 186 64.94 41.02 -54.74
CA VAL A 186 65.26 41.32 -53.33
C VAL A 186 64.00 41.25 -52.46
N LEU A 187 63.97 40.34 -51.47
CA LEU A 187 62.91 40.34 -50.45
C LEU A 187 63.18 41.48 -49.45
N ALA A 188 62.46 42.59 -49.59
CA ALA A 188 62.70 43.82 -48.84
C ALA A 188 61.94 43.87 -47.49
N ASN A 189 60.79 43.21 -47.39
CA ASN A 189 59.98 43.16 -46.17
C ASN A 189 59.15 41.88 -46.08
N ASN A 190 58.99 41.33 -44.87
CA ASN A 190 58.11 40.22 -44.52
C ASN A 190 57.63 40.38 -43.07
N SER A 191 57.00 41.52 -42.75
CA SER A 191 56.65 41.86 -41.36
C SER A 191 55.58 40.95 -40.76
N ALA A 192 54.79 40.28 -41.62
CA ALA A 192 53.82 39.23 -41.26
C ALA A 192 54.46 37.89 -40.86
N ASN A 193 55.76 37.69 -41.12
CA ASN A 193 56.49 36.45 -40.86
C ASN A 193 55.87 35.21 -41.55
N LEU A 194 55.64 35.31 -42.87
CA LEU A 194 55.24 34.18 -43.70
C LEU A 194 56.46 33.36 -44.15
N LYS A 195 56.28 32.07 -44.45
CA LYS A 195 57.24 31.34 -45.31
C LYS A 195 56.93 31.72 -46.76
N VAL A 196 57.98 32.04 -47.54
CA VAL A 196 57.85 32.60 -48.90
C VAL A 196 58.74 31.83 -49.87
N GLU A 197 58.18 31.39 -50.97
CA GLU A 197 58.84 30.59 -52.01
C GLU A 197 58.55 31.25 -53.38
N LYS A 198 59.57 31.82 -54.03
CA LYS A 198 59.45 32.44 -55.37
C LYS A 198 60.06 31.49 -56.42
N SER A 199 59.36 31.25 -57.52
CA SER A 199 59.85 30.50 -58.67
C SER A 199 59.37 31.13 -59.97
N GLY A 200 60.30 31.73 -60.73
CA GLY A 200 60.00 32.48 -61.95
C GLY A 200 58.86 33.48 -61.75
N ASN A 201 57.77 33.30 -62.50
CA ASN A 201 56.57 34.15 -62.43
C ASN A 201 55.49 33.67 -61.42
N THR A 202 55.89 32.93 -60.38
CA THR A 202 55.04 32.53 -59.25
C THR A 202 55.63 32.90 -57.89
N LEU A 203 54.76 33.29 -56.97
CA LEU A 203 55.07 33.59 -55.57
C LEU A 203 54.14 32.80 -54.66
N LYS A 204 54.68 31.79 -53.97
CA LYS A 204 53.95 30.99 -52.98
C LYS A 204 54.19 31.55 -51.58
N LEU A 205 53.10 31.71 -50.85
CA LEU A 205 53.03 32.27 -49.51
C LEU A 205 52.39 31.23 -48.59
N THR A 206 53.02 30.94 -47.45
CA THR A 206 52.52 29.99 -46.45
C THR A 206 52.52 30.63 -45.07
N ALA A 207 51.38 30.61 -44.38
CA ALA A 207 51.27 31.07 -43.00
C ALA A 207 51.66 29.96 -42.01
N THR A 208 52.47 30.27 -41.02
CA THR A 208 52.96 29.34 -39.98
C THR A 208 52.45 29.74 -38.60
N ALA A 209 52.74 28.93 -37.57
CA ALA A 209 52.38 29.24 -36.19
C ALA A 209 53.04 30.53 -35.66
N ASP A 210 54.16 30.94 -36.27
CA ASP A 210 54.93 32.15 -35.95
C ASP A 210 54.53 33.37 -36.80
N SER A 211 53.59 33.20 -37.75
CA SER A 211 53.04 34.32 -38.52
C SER A 211 52.19 35.24 -37.65
N LYS A 212 52.07 36.50 -38.07
CA LYS A 212 51.36 37.55 -37.33
C LYS A 212 50.00 37.84 -37.97
N GLU A 213 49.05 38.25 -37.13
CA GLU A 213 47.66 38.56 -37.52
C GLU A 213 47.55 39.57 -38.67
N THR A 214 48.51 40.50 -38.75
CA THR A 214 48.66 41.44 -39.87
C THR A 214 50.13 41.68 -40.20
N GLY A 215 50.40 42.11 -41.43
CA GLY A 215 51.70 42.64 -41.83
C GLY A 215 51.77 42.98 -43.32
N LYS A 216 52.98 43.11 -43.85
CA LYS A 216 53.24 43.35 -45.28
C LYS A 216 54.38 42.47 -45.78
N LEU A 217 54.29 42.11 -47.05
CA LEU A 217 55.38 41.56 -47.84
C LEU A 217 55.80 42.61 -48.88
N GLN A 218 57.09 42.74 -49.18
CA GLN A 218 57.59 43.63 -50.23
C GLN A 218 58.79 42.99 -50.93
N TYR A 219 58.83 43.10 -52.26
CA TYR A 219 60.00 42.79 -53.06
C TYR A 219 60.44 43.99 -53.90
N ASP A 220 61.74 44.14 -54.06
CA ASP A 220 62.38 45.18 -54.86
C ASP A 220 63.15 44.56 -56.06
N ILE A 221 63.34 45.34 -57.12
CA ILE A 221 64.15 44.97 -58.30
C ILE A 221 65.63 45.07 -57.97
N ALA A 222 66.04 46.22 -57.43
CA ALA A 222 67.43 46.58 -57.18
C ALA A 222 67.80 46.51 -55.70
N ASN A 223 69.10 46.37 -55.41
CA ASN A 223 69.58 46.36 -54.04
C ASN A 223 69.64 47.78 -53.48
N LYS A 224 69.63 47.92 -52.16
CA LYS A 224 69.80 49.21 -51.46
C LYS A 224 71.06 49.97 -51.91
N ASN A 225 72.13 49.27 -52.31
CA ASN A 225 73.38 49.85 -52.79
C ASN A 225 73.29 50.43 -54.21
N ASP A 226 72.28 50.06 -54.98
CA ASP A 226 72.06 50.49 -56.38
C ASP A 226 71.22 51.79 -56.45
N VAL A 227 70.61 52.16 -55.32
CA VAL A 227 69.67 53.26 -55.16
C VAL A 227 70.34 54.46 -54.46
N GLY A 228 70.06 55.67 -54.93
CA GLY A 228 70.59 56.91 -54.36
C GLY A 228 70.75 58.03 -55.39
N THR A 229 71.48 59.08 -55.02
CA THR A 229 71.76 60.23 -55.89
C THR A 229 72.72 59.86 -57.01
N THR A 230 72.34 60.15 -58.26
CA THR A 230 73.26 60.15 -59.41
C THR A 230 74.11 61.43 -59.40
N PHE A 231 75.43 61.27 -59.35
CA PHE A 231 76.41 62.36 -59.41
C PHE A 231 77.04 62.46 -60.80
N VAL A 232 77.47 63.66 -61.18
CA VAL A 232 78.31 63.93 -62.34
C VAL A 232 79.54 64.72 -61.91
N TYR A 233 80.69 64.29 -62.40
CA TYR A 233 82.01 64.76 -62.03
C TYR A 233 82.58 65.60 -63.17
N HIS A 234 83.08 66.79 -62.87
CA HIS A 234 83.57 67.75 -63.87
C HIS A 234 85.02 68.18 -63.62
N LYS A 235 85.76 68.42 -64.70
CA LYS A 235 87.12 68.98 -64.68
C LYS A 235 87.29 69.84 -65.92
N GLU A 236 87.88 71.03 -65.78
CA GLU A 236 88.00 71.97 -66.89
C GLU A 236 88.79 71.37 -68.06
N GLY A 237 88.29 71.55 -69.29
CA GLY A 237 88.89 70.98 -70.50
C GLY A 237 88.81 69.45 -70.61
N GLN A 238 88.04 68.75 -69.78
CA GLN A 238 87.80 67.29 -69.86
C GLN A 238 86.29 67.01 -69.87
N GLN A 239 85.89 65.87 -70.43
CA GLN A 239 84.49 65.41 -70.42
C GLN A 239 83.95 65.14 -69.02
N ARG A 240 82.68 65.49 -68.79
CA ARG A 240 81.95 65.09 -67.58
C ARG A 240 81.66 63.60 -67.52
N LEU A 241 81.91 63.02 -66.35
CA LEU A 241 81.72 61.59 -66.05
C LEU A 241 80.61 61.39 -65.01
N ALA A 242 79.56 60.64 -65.34
CA ALA A 242 78.42 60.38 -64.49
C ALA A 242 78.51 59.01 -63.77
N MET A 243 78.24 59.03 -62.46
CA MET A 243 78.07 57.82 -61.64
C MET A 243 76.58 57.62 -61.33
N PHE A 244 75.96 56.69 -62.06
CA PHE A 244 74.53 56.46 -62.01
C PHE A 244 74.07 55.60 -60.82
N LYS A 245 73.00 56.07 -60.17
CA LYS A 245 72.22 55.38 -59.14
C LYS A 245 70.73 55.56 -59.40
N LEU A 246 69.97 54.50 -59.11
CA LEU A 246 68.53 54.51 -59.29
C LEU A 246 67.84 55.39 -58.25
N LYS A 247 66.79 56.10 -58.67
CA LYS A 247 65.97 56.95 -57.78
C LYS A 247 65.14 56.17 -56.77
N THR A 248 64.74 54.94 -57.12
CA THR A 248 64.05 53.99 -56.23
C THR A 248 64.53 52.57 -56.53
N ALA A 249 64.28 51.63 -55.62
CA ALA A 249 64.62 50.21 -55.82
C ALA A 249 63.70 49.49 -56.83
N GLY A 250 62.62 50.13 -57.27
CA GLY A 250 61.52 49.51 -58.02
C GLY A 250 60.81 48.44 -57.18
N SER A 251 59.78 48.82 -56.42
CA SER A 251 59.12 47.92 -55.45
C SER A 251 57.74 47.41 -55.93
N PHE A 252 57.30 46.27 -55.43
CA PHE A 252 55.89 45.87 -55.31
C PHE A 252 55.62 45.35 -53.89
N GLY A 253 54.38 45.42 -53.42
CA GLY A 253 54.00 44.98 -52.08
C GLY A 253 52.70 44.17 -52.01
N LEU A 254 52.51 43.46 -50.90
CA LEU A 254 51.27 42.79 -50.53
C LEU A 254 50.92 43.13 -49.08
N ASN A 255 49.65 43.32 -48.81
CA ASN A 255 49.11 43.46 -47.46
C ASN A 255 48.66 42.06 -47.00
N ILE A 256 49.04 41.65 -45.79
CA ILE A 256 48.80 40.28 -45.28
C ILE A 256 47.91 40.34 -44.05
N LYS A 257 46.92 39.44 -43.96
CA LYS A 257 46.23 39.07 -42.71
C LYS A 257 46.36 37.56 -42.47
N VAL A 258 46.49 37.15 -41.22
CA VAL A 258 46.52 35.74 -40.83
C VAL A 258 45.55 35.45 -39.68
N ASN A 259 44.62 34.52 -39.87
CA ASN A 259 43.76 34.05 -38.79
C ASN A 259 44.53 33.06 -37.89
N LEU A 260 44.84 33.49 -36.66
CA LEU A 260 45.53 32.70 -35.64
C LEU A 260 44.57 32.00 -34.65
N ASN A 261 43.26 32.20 -34.75
CA ASN A 261 42.29 31.83 -33.72
C ASN A 261 41.40 30.64 -34.14
N GLY A 262 40.83 29.97 -33.15
CA GLY A 262 39.84 28.91 -33.31
C GLY A 262 38.79 28.92 -32.18
N HIS A 263 37.90 27.93 -32.21
CA HIS A 263 36.73 27.86 -31.34
C HIS A 263 36.53 26.44 -30.78
N ILE A 264 35.79 26.33 -29.67
CA ILE A 264 35.26 25.06 -29.14
C ILE A 264 33.75 25.20 -29.00
N LYS A 265 33.02 24.16 -29.42
CA LYS A 265 31.59 24.01 -29.20
C LYS A 265 31.35 22.71 -28.43
N VAL A 266 30.83 22.82 -27.21
CA VAL A 266 30.39 21.68 -26.41
C VAL A 266 28.89 21.52 -26.63
N LYS A 267 28.48 20.36 -27.16
CA LYS A 267 27.08 19.95 -27.31
C LYS A 267 26.72 18.99 -26.17
N LYS A 268 25.86 19.43 -25.27
CA LYS A 268 25.34 18.62 -24.17
C LYS A 268 24.06 17.90 -24.60
N VAL A 269 23.99 16.60 -24.35
CA VAL A 269 22.84 15.76 -24.71
C VAL A 269 22.37 14.85 -23.57
N ASP A 270 21.11 14.43 -23.65
CA ASP A 270 20.55 13.32 -22.89
C ASP A 270 21.19 12.01 -23.35
N GLU A 271 21.73 11.21 -22.43
CA GLU A 271 22.38 9.94 -22.77
C GLU A 271 21.41 8.92 -23.39
N THR A 272 20.14 8.96 -23.03
CA THR A 272 19.10 8.04 -23.52
C THR A 272 18.47 8.53 -24.82
N THR A 273 17.98 9.78 -24.86
CA THR A 273 17.22 10.29 -26.02
C THR A 273 18.09 10.97 -27.08
N LYS A 274 19.37 11.25 -26.77
CA LYS A 274 20.32 12.04 -27.57
C LYS A 274 19.85 13.47 -27.92
N LYS A 275 18.71 13.92 -27.36
CA LYS A 275 18.22 15.29 -27.48
C LYS A 275 19.13 16.27 -26.73
N PRO A 276 19.19 17.55 -27.12
CA PRO A 276 20.04 18.52 -26.45
C PRO A 276 19.59 18.84 -25.03
N LEU A 277 20.52 19.21 -24.14
CA LEU A 277 20.22 19.63 -22.77
C LEU A 277 20.66 21.08 -22.52
N ALA A 278 19.67 21.94 -22.26
CA ALA A 278 19.88 23.29 -21.73
C ALA A 278 20.32 23.26 -20.25
N ASN A 279 20.61 24.43 -19.70
CA ASN A 279 20.81 24.68 -18.25
C ASN A 279 21.93 23.86 -17.59
N THR A 280 22.86 23.30 -18.37
CA THR A 280 24.08 22.65 -17.88
C THR A 280 25.21 23.66 -17.86
N THR A 281 25.94 23.81 -16.76
CA THR A 281 27.08 24.72 -16.65
C THR A 281 28.38 24.00 -17.05
N ILE A 282 28.93 24.41 -18.20
CA ILE A 282 30.22 23.96 -18.71
C ILE A 282 31.30 24.98 -18.36
N LYS A 283 32.37 24.55 -17.70
CA LYS A 283 33.53 25.36 -17.34
C LYS A 283 34.66 25.11 -18.34
N PHE A 284 35.16 26.17 -18.97
CA PHE A 284 36.37 26.17 -19.79
C PHE A 284 37.52 26.80 -19.00
N GLU A 285 38.66 26.12 -18.91
CA GLU A 285 39.87 26.57 -18.20
C GLU A 285 41.05 26.61 -19.19
N TYR A 286 41.69 27.78 -19.34
CA TYR A 286 42.75 28.00 -20.34
C TYR A 286 43.59 29.23 -19.99
N LYS A 287 44.93 29.16 -20.10
CA LYS A 287 45.86 30.31 -19.88
C LYS A 287 45.53 31.12 -18.61
N ASP A 288 45.37 30.42 -17.48
CA ASP A 288 45.01 30.98 -16.17
C ASP A 288 43.66 31.73 -16.11
N GLN A 289 42.86 31.66 -17.18
CA GLN A 289 41.49 32.14 -17.25
C GLN A 289 40.50 30.98 -17.03
N THR A 290 39.33 31.32 -16.52
CA THR A 290 38.18 30.41 -16.39
C THR A 290 36.93 31.09 -16.91
N LYS A 291 36.16 30.40 -17.76
CA LYS A 291 34.88 30.86 -18.29
C LYS A 291 33.82 29.78 -18.09
N ALA A 292 32.81 30.07 -17.28
CA ALA A 292 31.60 29.26 -17.20
C ALA A 292 30.61 29.68 -18.31
N VAL A 293 29.97 28.71 -18.96
CA VAL A 293 28.93 28.93 -19.98
C VAL A 293 27.81 27.93 -19.72
N ILE A 294 26.58 28.44 -19.60
CA ILE A 294 25.37 27.63 -19.46
C ILE A 294 24.90 27.22 -20.86
N THR A 295 24.53 25.95 -21.05
CA THR A 295 24.01 25.46 -22.33
C THR A 295 22.63 26.03 -22.64
N LYS A 296 22.39 26.42 -23.91
CA LYS A 296 21.11 26.94 -24.38
C LYS A 296 20.13 25.80 -24.74
N ALA A 297 18.95 26.14 -25.25
CA ALA A 297 17.93 25.19 -25.73
C ALA A 297 18.43 24.21 -26.83
N ASP A 298 19.47 24.59 -27.59
CA ASP A 298 20.16 23.74 -28.58
C ASP A 298 21.23 22.81 -27.97
N GLY A 299 21.38 22.84 -26.64
CA GLY A 299 22.39 22.12 -25.86
C GLY A 299 23.82 22.67 -26.01
N LEU A 300 24.02 23.82 -26.65
CA LEU A 300 25.35 24.33 -26.98
C LEU A 300 25.91 25.27 -25.90
N ALA A 301 27.18 25.05 -25.55
CA ALA A 301 28.04 25.97 -24.83
C ALA A 301 29.31 26.22 -25.65
N GLU A 302 29.67 27.48 -25.89
CA GLU A 302 30.74 27.86 -26.83
C GLU A 302 31.84 28.74 -26.21
N LEU A 303 33.07 28.47 -26.64
CA LEU A 303 34.25 29.30 -26.42
C LEU A 303 34.80 29.69 -27.81
N ARG A 304 34.93 30.98 -28.09
CA ARG A 304 35.31 31.50 -29.41
C ARG A 304 36.57 32.37 -29.32
N ASP A 305 37.24 32.54 -30.44
CA ASP A 305 38.31 33.53 -30.65
C ASP A 305 39.54 33.30 -29.76
N ILE A 306 39.85 32.02 -29.52
CA ILE A 306 41.00 31.59 -28.73
C ILE A 306 42.18 31.31 -29.68
N LYS A 307 43.35 31.86 -29.38
CA LYS A 307 44.57 31.62 -30.18
C LYS A 307 44.90 30.13 -30.27
N ALA A 308 45.26 29.66 -31.46
CA ALA A 308 45.69 28.29 -31.72
C ALA A 308 46.87 27.85 -30.83
N GLY A 309 46.99 26.54 -30.60
CA GLY A 309 47.96 25.96 -29.67
C GLY A 309 47.59 26.12 -28.19
N THR A 310 46.50 26.83 -27.86
CA THR A 310 46.00 26.93 -26.47
C THR A 310 45.40 25.60 -26.04
N LYS A 311 45.95 24.98 -24.98
CA LYS A 311 45.25 23.92 -24.23
C LYS A 311 44.04 24.52 -23.51
N VAL A 312 42.89 23.88 -23.67
CA VAL A 312 41.64 24.21 -22.97
C VAL A 312 41.13 22.95 -22.31
N LYS A 313 40.89 23.02 -21.00
CA LYS A 313 40.22 21.97 -20.23
C LYS A 313 38.74 22.32 -20.12
N ILE A 314 37.89 21.44 -20.64
CA ILE A 314 36.44 21.47 -20.51
C ILE A 314 36.08 20.61 -19.29
N THR A 315 35.26 21.11 -18.38
CA THR A 315 34.71 20.34 -17.25
C THR A 315 33.25 20.69 -17.02
N GLU A 316 32.40 19.70 -16.82
CA GLU A 316 31.02 19.93 -16.39
C GLU A 316 30.96 20.16 -14.88
N VAL A 317 30.44 21.32 -14.46
CA VAL A 317 30.37 21.70 -13.03
C VAL A 317 28.95 21.68 -12.48
N GLN A 318 27.93 21.77 -13.34
CA GLN A 318 26.54 21.64 -12.97
C GLN A 318 25.77 20.92 -14.09
N ALA A 319 25.16 19.77 -13.78
CA ALA A 319 24.17 19.14 -14.65
C ALA A 319 22.85 19.92 -14.67
N ALA A 320 22.08 19.78 -15.75
CA ALA A 320 20.68 20.20 -15.79
C ALA A 320 19.85 19.48 -14.70
N ASP A 321 18.78 20.10 -14.23
CA ASP A 321 17.91 19.51 -13.20
C ASP A 321 17.31 18.17 -13.65
N GLY A 322 17.33 17.19 -12.75
CA GLY A 322 16.96 15.80 -13.05
C GLY A 322 18.03 14.99 -13.80
N PHE A 323 19.27 15.49 -13.92
CA PHE A 323 20.40 14.74 -14.49
C PHE A 323 21.57 14.59 -13.50
N ILE A 324 22.33 13.52 -13.70
CA ILE A 324 23.52 13.18 -12.93
C ILE A 324 24.74 13.83 -13.60
N ASN A 325 25.51 14.63 -12.87
CA ASN A 325 26.80 15.13 -13.35
C ASN A 325 27.86 14.05 -13.21
N LYS A 326 28.34 13.53 -14.35
CA LYS A 326 29.37 12.48 -14.41
C LYS A 326 30.79 12.96 -14.05
N GLY A 327 30.98 14.24 -13.71
CA GLY A 327 32.31 14.82 -13.43
C GLY A 327 33.24 14.84 -14.64
N LEU A 328 32.69 14.70 -15.85
CA LEU A 328 33.49 14.54 -17.08
C LEU A 328 34.34 15.77 -17.33
N SER A 329 35.63 15.51 -17.57
CA SER A 329 36.63 16.51 -17.91
C SER A 329 37.44 16.03 -19.12
N GLN A 330 37.68 16.94 -20.07
CA GLN A 330 38.41 16.67 -21.30
C GLN A 330 39.33 17.84 -21.61
N GLU A 331 40.52 17.57 -22.15
CA GLU A 331 41.45 18.60 -22.60
C GLU A 331 41.61 18.53 -24.13
N VAL A 332 41.54 19.68 -24.78
CA VAL A 332 41.78 19.83 -26.23
C VAL A 332 42.75 20.98 -26.49
N VAL A 333 43.45 20.94 -27.62
CA VAL A 333 44.32 22.02 -28.09
C VAL A 333 43.59 22.76 -29.21
N ILE A 334 43.45 24.08 -29.13
CA ILE A 334 42.79 24.87 -30.17
C ILE A 334 43.55 24.76 -31.50
N GLU A 335 42.84 24.35 -32.55
CA GLU A 335 43.32 24.37 -33.93
C GLU A 335 42.91 25.69 -34.63
N PRO A 336 43.76 26.24 -35.52
CA PRO A 336 43.48 27.50 -36.21
C PRO A 336 42.32 27.36 -37.21
N ASN A 337 41.47 28.39 -37.29
CA ASN A 337 40.28 28.48 -38.13
C ASN A 337 39.35 27.24 -38.08
N ARG A 338 39.33 26.54 -36.95
CA ARG A 338 38.49 25.36 -36.72
C ARG A 338 37.62 25.54 -35.49
N THR A 339 36.45 24.90 -35.52
CA THR A 339 35.60 24.71 -34.33
C THR A 339 35.74 23.25 -33.90
N ILE A 340 36.34 23.02 -32.74
CA ILE A 340 36.43 21.69 -32.14
C ILE A 340 35.07 21.38 -31.50
N GLU A 341 34.37 20.38 -32.02
CA GLU A 341 33.07 19.95 -31.47
C GLU A 341 33.25 18.79 -30.48
N ILE A 342 32.69 18.95 -29.28
CA ILE A 342 32.75 17.98 -28.18
C ILE A 342 31.32 17.60 -27.82
N VAL A 343 31.02 16.30 -27.70
CA VAL A 343 29.71 15.83 -27.22
C VAL A 343 29.86 15.29 -25.80
N LEU A 344 29.19 15.92 -24.84
CA LEU A 344 29.04 15.42 -23.47
C LEU A 344 27.61 14.94 -23.24
N ASN A 345 27.42 13.86 -22.50
CA ASN A 345 26.09 13.34 -22.18
C ASN A 345 25.87 13.24 -20.66
N ASN A 346 24.62 13.30 -20.20
CA ASN A 346 24.24 12.91 -18.84
C ASN A 346 23.16 11.83 -18.86
N LYS A 347 23.23 10.98 -17.84
CA LYS A 347 22.16 10.06 -17.49
C LYS A 347 21.09 10.82 -16.69
N PRO A 348 19.79 10.63 -16.98
CA PRO A 348 18.72 11.04 -16.06
C PRO A 348 18.95 10.48 -14.65
N GLN A 349 18.66 11.28 -13.62
CA GLN A 349 18.47 10.76 -12.27
C GLN A 349 17.15 9.98 -12.24
N MET A 350 17.15 8.84 -11.54
CA MET A 350 16.00 7.96 -11.42
C MET A 350 15.56 7.87 -9.95
N GLY A 351 14.36 7.38 -9.71
CA GLY A 351 13.88 6.92 -8.40
C GLY A 351 13.60 5.42 -8.37
N GLN A 352 13.61 4.82 -7.19
CA GLN A 352 13.14 3.45 -6.96
C GLN A 352 12.30 3.40 -5.68
N LEU A 353 11.14 2.73 -5.75
CA LEU A 353 10.21 2.59 -4.63
C LEU A 353 10.63 1.40 -3.75
N LYS A 354 10.50 1.53 -2.44
CA LYS A 354 10.51 0.40 -1.50
C LYS A 354 9.07 0.15 -1.07
N LEU A 355 8.38 -0.73 -1.79
CA LEU A 355 7.04 -1.17 -1.43
C LEU A 355 7.15 -2.36 -0.47
N LYS A 356 6.47 -2.27 0.67
CA LYS A 356 6.25 -3.37 1.60
C LYS A 356 4.74 -3.54 1.83
N LYS A 357 4.27 -4.78 1.75
CA LYS A 357 2.89 -5.18 1.97
C LYS A 357 2.79 -6.04 3.20
N LEU A 358 1.84 -5.71 4.07
CA LEU A 358 1.39 -6.54 5.18
C LEU A 358 -0.05 -7.01 4.91
N GLY A 359 -0.43 -8.09 5.59
CA GLY A 359 -1.80 -8.55 5.73
C GLY A 359 -2.01 -9.16 7.11
N LYS A 360 -3.22 -8.98 7.65
CA LYS A 360 -3.68 -9.55 8.91
C LYS A 360 -3.80 -11.08 8.77
N GLN A 361 -2.85 -11.83 9.31
CA GLN A 361 -2.79 -13.31 9.24
C GLN A 361 -2.69 -13.95 10.63
N PRO A 362 -3.01 -15.25 10.76
CA PRO A 362 -2.81 -15.99 12.00
C PRO A 362 -1.36 -15.92 12.50
N THR A 363 -1.16 -15.37 13.70
CA THR A 363 0.14 -15.27 14.38
C THR A 363 0.23 -16.11 15.65
N GLY A 364 -0.90 -16.42 16.28
CA GLY A 364 -0.97 -17.15 17.54
C GLY A 364 -2.28 -17.92 17.72
N LEU A 365 -2.38 -18.62 18.84
CA LEU A 365 -3.55 -19.41 19.23
C LEU A 365 -3.70 -19.37 20.75
N THR A 366 -4.90 -19.06 21.21
CA THR A 366 -5.27 -19.11 22.63
C THR A 366 -6.48 -20.02 22.83
N SER A 367 -6.66 -20.54 24.04
CA SER A 367 -7.81 -21.38 24.39
C SER A 367 -8.58 -20.74 25.54
N VAL A 368 -9.84 -20.39 25.31
CA VAL A 368 -10.75 -19.79 26.29
C VAL A 368 -11.70 -20.87 26.81
N ASN A 369 -11.79 -21.03 28.12
CA ASN A 369 -12.71 -22.01 28.71
C ASN A 369 -14.16 -21.49 28.67
N SER A 370 -15.10 -22.33 28.26
CA SER A 370 -16.54 -22.07 28.27
C SER A 370 -17.29 -23.25 28.89
N GLU A 371 -18.59 -23.09 29.16
CA GLU A 371 -19.45 -24.19 29.65
C GLU A 371 -19.57 -25.34 28.63
N TYR A 372 -19.31 -25.08 27.35
CA TYR A 372 -19.27 -26.08 26.25
C TYR A 372 -17.85 -26.59 25.93
N GLY A 373 -16.85 -26.28 26.78
CA GLY A 373 -15.45 -26.69 26.61
C GLY A 373 -14.53 -25.57 26.12
N PHE A 374 -13.34 -25.94 25.65
CA PHE A 374 -12.29 -24.99 25.25
C PHE A 374 -12.52 -24.43 23.84
N ILE A 375 -12.86 -23.15 23.76
CA ILE A 375 -12.94 -22.39 22.52
C ILE A 375 -11.52 -22.01 22.09
N GLN A 376 -11.09 -22.47 20.93
CA GLN A 376 -9.82 -22.12 20.30
C GLN A 376 -9.96 -20.80 19.55
N GLN A 377 -9.19 -19.78 19.94
CA GLN A 377 -9.22 -18.44 19.34
C GLN A 377 -7.89 -18.14 18.64
N ILE A 378 -7.96 -17.98 17.32
CA ILE A 378 -6.81 -17.61 16.48
C ILE A 378 -6.47 -16.14 16.72
N GLU A 379 -5.24 -15.86 17.14
CA GLU A 379 -4.72 -14.49 17.23
C GLU A 379 -4.20 -14.05 15.86
N TYR A 380 -4.55 -12.84 15.44
CA TYR A 380 -4.17 -12.28 14.15
C TYR A 380 -3.18 -11.11 14.32
N GLY A 381 -2.23 -11.00 13.38
CA GLY A 381 -1.26 -9.90 13.34
C GLY A 381 -0.81 -9.57 11.92
N GLN A 382 -0.28 -8.36 11.74
CA GLN A 382 0.21 -7.89 10.43
C GLN A 382 1.56 -8.54 10.09
N ILE A 383 1.56 -9.46 9.12
CA ILE A 383 2.78 -10.12 8.62
C ILE A 383 2.91 -9.95 7.09
N PRO A 384 4.08 -10.19 6.48
CA PRO A 384 4.33 -9.78 5.10
C PRO A 384 3.58 -10.63 4.06
N LEU A 385 2.83 -9.97 3.17
CA LEU A 385 1.86 -10.62 2.27
C LEU A 385 2.42 -10.80 0.84
N GLU A 386 2.52 -12.05 0.38
CA GLU A 386 2.97 -12.45 -0.97
C GLU A 386 1.84 -12.38 -2.01
N ASN A 387 2.18 -12.29 -3.31
CA ASN A 387 1.27 -12.32 -4.47
C ASN A 387 0.27 -11.16 -4.61
N VAL A 388 0.40 -10.09 -3.82
CA VAL A 388 -0.37 -8.85 -4.06
C VAL A 388 0.22 -8.13 -5.27
N THR A 389 -0.62 -7.70 -6.22
CA THR A 389 -0.16 -6.95 -7.41
C THR A 389 -0.54 -5.47 -7.35
N PHE A 390 0.40 -4.61 -7.80
CA PHE A 390 0.23 -3.16 -7.88
C PHE A 390 0.51 -2.65 -9.28
N ASP A 391 -0.41 -1.84 -9.82
CA ASP A 391 -0.18 -0.99 -10.99
C ASP A 391 0.42 0.35 -10.53
N LEU A 392 1.63 0.65 -10.98
CA LEU A 392 2.30 1.94 -10.77
C LEU A 392 1.94 2.88 -11.94
N LYS A 393 1.31 4.02 -11.66
CA LYS A 393 0.82 4.97 -12.68
C LYS A 393 1.38 6.37 -12.44
N ALA A 394 1.63 7.14 -13.51
CA ALA A 394 2.07 8.53 -13.41
C ALA A 394 0.89 9.48 -13.13
N THR A 395 0.98 10.34 -12.12
CA THR A 395 -0.12 11.27 -11.74
C THR A 395 0.00 12.67 -12.37
N GLU A 396 1.11 12.93 -13.06
CA GLU A 396 1.41 14.14 -13.84
C GLU A 396 2.20 13.78 -15.12
N ASP A 397 2.34 14.72 -16.06
CA ASP A 397 3.23 14.53 -17.22
C ASP A 397 4.69 14.50 -16.72
N ILE A 398 5.35 13.35 -16.84
CA ILE A 398 6.70 13.13 -16.30
C ILE A 398 7.75 13.74 -17.24
N MET A 399 8.32 14.86 -16.83
CA MET A 399 9.23 15.69 -17.65
C MET A 399 10.67 15.61 -17.16
N VAL A 400 11.60 15.24 -18.04
CA VAL A 400 13.05 15.22 -17.76
C VAL A 400 13.79 16.00 -18.84
N GLY A 401 14.50 17.07 -18.46
CA GLY A 401 15.25 17.92 -19.41
C GLY A 401 14.38 18.58 -20.49
N GLY A 402 13.12 18.88 -20.18
CA GLY A 402 12.14 19.36 -21.15
C GLY A 402 11.60 18.30 -22.13
N THR A 403 12.02 17.03 -21.99
CA THR A 403 11.46 15.90 -22.75
C THR A 403 10.47 15.13 -21.88
N LYS A 404 9.24 14.95 -22.38
CA LYS A 404 8.26 14.06 -21.74
C LYS A 404 8.73 12.60 -21.82
N ARG A 405 8.60 11.89 -20.71
CA ARG A 405 8.92 10.45 -20.56
C ARG A 405 7.65 9.60 -20.47
N HIS A 406 6.69 10.05 -19.67
CA HIS A 406 5.36 9.47 -19.52
C HIS A 406 4.32 10.60 -19.49
N SER A 407 3.10 10.31 -19.95
CA SER A 407 1.95 11.22 -19.77
C SER A 407 1.25 10.96 -18.44
N LYS A 408 0.50 11.94 -17.96
CA LYS A 408 -0.44 11.74 -16.85
C LYS A 408 -1.40 10.59 -17.19
N GLY A 409 -1.48 9.60 -16.30
CA GLY A 409 -2.31 8.40 -16.45
C GLY A 409 -1.59 7.19 -17.05
N ASP A 410 -0.36 7.33 -17.55
CA ASP A 410 0.42 6.20 -18.07
C ASP A 410 0.67 5.16 -16.96
N LEU A 411 0.32 3.89 -17.23
CA LEU A 411 0.82 2.74 -16.48
C LEU A 411 2.31 2.58 -16.77
N VAL A 412 3.16 2.82 -15.77
CA VAL A 412 4.62 2.76 -15.93
C VAL A 412 5.20 1.38 -15.55
N ALA A 413 4.51 0.62 -14.71
CA ALA A 413 4.80 -0.79 -14.44
C ALA A 413 3.65 -1.48 -13.70
N THR A 414 3.61 -2.81 -13.75
CA THR A 414 2.91 -3.64 -12.76
C THR A 414 3.97 -4.41 -11.96
N VAL A 415 3.81 -4.52 -10.64
CA VAL A 415 4.73 -5.25 -9.74
C VAL A 415 3.94 -6.20 -8.83
N MET A 416 4.63 -7.21 -8.27
CA MET A 416 4.03 -8.21 -7.38
C MET A 416 4.93 -8.44 -6.15
N THR A 417 4.32 -8.71 -4.99
CA THR A 417 5.04 -8.97 -3.73
C THR A 417 5.50 -10.41 -3.60
N ASN A 418 6.63 -10.62 -2.92
CA ASN A 418 7.23 -11.91 -2.58
C ASN A 418 6.93 -12.34 -1.11
N LYS A 419 7.46 -13.48 -0.67
CA LYS A 419 7.40 -14.02 0.71
C LYS A 419 7.80 -13.06 1.85
N SER A 420 8.48 -11.96 1.55
CA SER A 420 8.85 -10.92 2.53
C SER A 420 7.94 -9.69 2.46
N GLY A 421 6.84 -9.76 1.69
CA GLY A 421 5.93 -8.65 1.40
C GLY A 421 6.57 -7.56 0.53
N THR A 422 7.75 -7.78 -0.06
CA THR A 422 8.47 -6.76 -0.83
C THR A 422 8.61 -7.14 -2.31
N VAL A 423 9.18 -6.26 -3.12
CA VAL A 423 9.34 -6.42 -4.57
C VAL A 423 10.82 -6.44 -4.95
N ASP A 424 11.38 -7.62 -5.21
CA ASP A 424 12.83 -7.79 -5.52
C ASP A 424 13.29 -6.96 -6.73
N ASN A 425 12.46 -6.92 -7.77
CA ASN A 425 12.78 -6.32 -9.06
C ASN A 425 12.03 -5.01 -9.32
N MET A 426 11.84 -4.17 -8.29
CA MET A 426 11.15 -2.88 -8.46
C MET A 426 11.81 -2.04 -9.57
N PRO A 427 11.06 -1.58 -10.60
CA PRO A 427 11.61 -0.77 -11.67
C PRO A 427 12.13 0.58 -11.20
N LYS A 428 13.10 1.11 -11.95
CA LYS A 428 13.64 2.45 -11.75
C LYS A 428 12.85 3.44 -12.61
N LEU A 429 12.11 4.33 -11.96
CA LEU A 429 11.23 5.32 -12.60
C LEU A 429 11.94 6.67 -12.74
N PHE A 430 11.45 7.55 -13.61
CA PHE A 430 11.97 8.92 -13.70
C PHE A 430 11.50 9.77 -12.50
N LEU A 431 12.15 10.91 -12.24
CA LEU A 431 11.69 11.87 -11.24
C LEU A 431 10.28 12.41 -11.57
N GLY A 432 9.46 12.68 -10.55
CA GLY A 432 8.06 13.10 -10.68
C GLY A 432 7.12 12.34 -9.74
N LYS A 433 5.81 12.58 -9.87
CA LYS A 433 4.75 11.98 -9.03
C LYS A 433 4.06 10.78 -9.68
N TYR A 434 3.79 9.81 -8.82
CA TYR A 434 3.18 8.53 -9.16
C TYR A 434 2.13 8.13 -8.12
N VAL A 435 1.41 7.08 -8.45
CA VAL A 435 0.50 6.36 -7.55
C VAL A 435 0.76 4.86 -7.70
N ALA A 436 0.74 4.12 -6.60
CA ALA A 436 0.59 2.68 -6.59
C ALA A 436 -0.89 2.35 -6.33
N VAL A 437 -1.50 1.55 -7.22
CA VAL A 437 -2.89 1.13 -7.11
C VAL A 437 -2.90 -0.38 -6.99
N GLU A 438 -3.49 -0.91 -5.91
CA GLU A 438 -3.64 -2.35 -5.75
C GLU A 438 -4.61 -2.91 -6.80
N LYS A 439 -4.37 -4.15 -7.21
CA LYS A 439 -5.03 -4.75 -8.38
C LYS A 439 -5.51 -6.18 -8.15
N THR A 440 -4.77 -6.94 -7.34
CA THR A 440 -5.19 -8.25 -6.85
C THR A 440 -4.62 -8.46 -5.46
N ALA A 441 -5.43 -8.99 -4.54
CA ALA A 441 -4.99 -9.59 -3.30
C ALA A 441 -5.15 -11.13 -3.39
N PRO A 442 -4.43 -11.92 -2.57
CA PRO A 442 -4.73 -13.35 -2.37
C PRO A 442 -6.12 -13.56 -1.76
N SER A 443 -6.70 -14.75 -1.97
CA SER A 443 -7.99 -15.14 -1.36
C SER A 443 -7.97 -14.96 0.17
N GLY A 444 -9.07 -14.44 0.73
CA GLY A 444 -9.20 -14.07 2.14
C GLY A 444 -8.78 -12.63 2.47
N PHE A 445 -8.27 -11.85 1.51
CA PHE A 445 -7.87 -10.45 1.69
C PHE A 445 -8.67 -9.50 0.82
N ILE A 446 -9.07 -8.37 1.42
CA ILE A 446 -9.76 -7.29 0.73
C ILE A 446 -8.73 -6.51 -0.12
N ILE A 447 -9.08 -6.16 -1.35
CA ILE A 447 -8.22 -5.36 -2.23
C ILE A 447 -8.24 -3.89 -1.76
N GLY A 448 -7.07 -3.31 -1.54
CA GLY A 448 -6.96 -1.91 -1.12
C GLY A 448 -7.40 -0.90 -2.19
N GLU A 449 -8.64 -0.40 -2.12
CA GLU A 449 -9.18 0.61 -3.07
C GLU A 449 -8.45 1.97 -3.04
N THR A 450 -7.69 2.25 -1.98
CA THR A 450 -7.03 3.57 -1.80
C THR A 450 -5.82 3.72 -2.73
N GLU A 451 -5.87 4.69 -3.63
CA GLU A 451 -4.73 5.13 -4.42
C GLU A 451 -3.58 5.65 -3.53
N LEU A 452 -2.40 5.03 -3.62
CA LEU A 452 -1.23 5.32 -2.76
C LEU A 452 -0.21 6.26 -3.44
N PRO A 453 -0.19 7.57 -3.14
CA PRO A 453 0.71 8.51 -3.82
C PRO A 453 2.16 8.38 -3.38
N PHE A 454 3.10 8.49 -4.32
CA PHE A 454 4.53 8.63 -4.03
C PHE A 454 5.24 9.55 -5.03
N GLU A 455 6.32 10.21 -4.60
CA GLU A 455 7.06 11.19 -5.41
C GLU A 455 8.57 10.93 -5.35
N PHE A 456 9.24 11.10 -6.49
CA PHE A 456 10.69 11.16 -6.59
C PHE A 456 11.14 12.59 -6.91
N THR A 457 11.58 13.31 -5.89
CA THR A 457 12.16 14.65 -6.02
C THR A 457 13.66 14.59 -6.37
N TYR A 458 14.23 15.71 -6.82
CA TYR A 458 15.63 15.78 -7.25
C TYR A 458 16.60 15.71 -6.06
N GLY A 459 17.33 14.60 -5.94
CA GLY A 459 18.33 14.35 -4.90
C GLY A 459 19.68 15.07 -5.09
N GLY A 460 19.78 15.95 -6.09
CA GLY A 460 21.02 16.66 -6.44
C GLY A 460 21.94 15.88 -7.39
N GLN A 461 22.79 16.60 -8.12
CA GLN A 461 23.53 16.10 -9.30
C GLN A 461 24.51 14.93 -9.08
N THR A 462 24.81 14.55 -7.84
CA THR A 462 25.71 13.43 -7.49
C THR A 462 24.98 12.15 -7.09
N VAL A 463 23.65 12.20 -6.91
CA VAL A 463 22.83 11.02 -6.59
C VAL A 463 22.36 10.38 -7.89
N GLU A 464 22.66 9.10 -8.12
CA GLU A 464 22.16 8.38 -9.30
C GLU A 464 20.70 7.94 -9.14
N LEU A 465 20.34 7.52 -7.92
CA LEU A 465 19.06 6.91 -7.61
C LEU A 465 18.53 7.47 -6.28
N VAL A 466 17.38 8.13 -6.30
CA VAL A 466 16.64 8.48 -5.08
C VAL A 466 15.72 7.32 -4.68
N SER A 467 15.34 7.24 -3.41
CA SER A 467 14.41 6.22 -2.94
C SER A 467 13.37 6.79 -1.98
N THR A 468 12.13 6.32 -2.12
CA THR A 468 11.05 6.52 -1.16
C THR A 468 10.47 5.16 -0.77
N SER A 469 9.68 5.11 0.30
CA SER A 469 9.05 3.88 0.80
C SER A 469 7.54 4.03 0.86
N LEU A 470 6.81 2.95 0.62
CA LEU A 470 5.40 2.78 0.97
C LEU A 470 5.26 1.48 1.74
N GLU A 471 4.53 1.53 2.85
CA GLU A 471 4.15 0.35 3.65
C GLU A 471 2.63 0.33 3.76
N VAL A 472 2.02 -0.81 3.46
CA VAL A 472 0.58 -0.92 3.15
C VAL A 472 0.02 -2.20 3.75
N GLU A 473 -1.01 -2.07 4.59
CA GLU A 473 -1.71 -3.20 5.22
C GLU A 473 -2.94 -3.61 4.38
N ASN A 474 -3.36 -4.87 4.43
CA ASN A 474 -4.66 -5.31 3.89
C ASN A 474 -5.46 -5.89 5.04
N GLU A 475 -6.72 -5.50 5.10
CA GLU A 475 -7.67 -6.13 5.98
C GLU A 475 -8.04 -7.53 5.47
N PHE A 476 -8.34 -8.39 6.43
CA PHE A 476 -8.76 -9.76 6.22
C PHE A 476 -10.27 -9.81 6.13
N GLN A 477 -10.82 -10.64 5.24
CA GLN A 477 -12.27 -10.73 5.04
C GLN A 477 -12.98 -11.29 6.27
N GLU A 478 -14.08 -10.67 6.66
CA GLU A 478 -14.89 -11.15 7.77
C GLU A 478 -16.06 -12.02 7.27
N VAL A 479 -16.47 -12.99 8.07
CA VAL A 479 -17.63 -13.85 7.81
C VAL A 479 -18.76 -13.46 8.75
N GLU A 480 -19.91 -13.08 8.21
CA GLU A 480 -21.15 -13.00 8.97
C GLU A 480 -21.91 -14.32 8.81
N LEU A 481 -21.88 -15.14 9.85
CA LEU A 481 -22.62 -16.41 9.90
C LEU A 481 -24.00 -16.19 10.50
N LEU A 482 -25.03 -16.63 9.78
CA LEU A 482 -26.45 -16.46 10.09
C LEU A 482 -27.13 -17.84 10.12
N ILE A 483 -27.32 -18.40 11.31
CA ILE A 483 -27.99 -19.70 11.54
C ILE A 483 -29.47 -19.45 11.75
N HIS A 484 -30.32 -19.76 10.76
CA HIS A 484 -31.77 -19.56 10.88
C HIS A 484 -32.39 -20.71 11.66
N LYS A 485 -33.11 -20.39 12.75
CA LYS A 485 -33.48 -21.35 13.80
C LYS A 485 -34.87 -21.08 14.36
N ASP A 486 -35.76 -22.04 14.17
CA ASP A 486 -37.08 -22.06 14.80
C ASP A 486 -37.13 -23.05 15.98
N GLU A 487 -38.11 -22.86 16.85
CA GLU A 487 -38.51 -23.81 17.88
C GLU A 487 -40.02 -24.03 17.86
N GLN A 488 -40.46 -25.22 18.24
CA GLN A 488 -41.88 -25.53 18.40
C GLN A 488 -42.42 -24.96 19.70
N LYS A 489 -43.64 -24.43 19.66
CA LYS A 489 -44.35 -23.88 20.81
C LYS A 489 -45.82 -24.33 20.78
N ILE A 490 -46.40 -24.58 21.94
CA ILE A 490 -47.84 -24.83 22.05
C ILE A 490 -48.57 -23.48 21.99
N ASP A 491 -49.54 -23.37 21.09
CA ASP A 491 -50.44 -22.21 20.98
C ASP A 491 -51.72 -22.46 21.81
N GLU A 492 -52.46 -23.51 21.47
CA GLU A 492 -53.64 -23.95 22.21
C GLU A 492 -53.68 -25.48 22.44
N TRP A 493 -54.65 -25.92 23.23
CA TRP A 493 -54.97 -27.34 23.44
C TRP A 493 -56.37 -27.62 22.91
N LYS A 494 -56.54 -28.70 22.17
CA LYS A 494 -57.81 -29.05 21.53
C LYS A 494 -58.01 -30.56 21.51
N GLU A 495 -59.15 -31.02 22.04
CA GLU A 495 -59.55 -32.44 22.02
C GLU A 495 -58.47 -33.37 22.64
N ASN A 496 -57.84 -32.89 23.73
CA ASN A 496 -56.67 -33.45 24.44
C ASN A 496 -55.31 -33.42 23.69
N GLU A 497 -55.24 -32.86 22.48
CA GLU A 497 -54.00 -32.74 21.71
C GLU A 497 -53.44 -31.30 21.73
N PRO A 498 -52.11 -31.11 21.78
CA PRO A 498 -51.50 -29.79 21.71
C PRO A 498 -51.45 -29.29 20.26
N MET A 499 -51.94 -28.09 20.00
CA MET A 499 -51.77 -27.39 18.72
C MET A 499 -50.41 -26.67 18.74
N ILE A 500 -49.52 -27.06 17.82
CA ILE A 500 -48.13 -26.62 17.80
C ILE A 500 -47.88 -25.66 16.64
N GLU A 501 -47.30 -24.50 16.96
CA GLU A 501 -46.72 -23.56 16.01
C GLU A 501 -45.19 -23.67 15.97
N ASN A 502 -44.58 -23.26 14.86
CA ASN A 502 -43.13 -22.97 14.81
C ASN A 502 -42.96 -21.46 15.02
N VAL A 503 -42.07 -21.08 15.93
CA VAL A 503 -41.74 -19.66 16.21
C VAL A 503 -40.22 -19.41 16.10
N PRO A 504 -39.80 -18.18 15.79
CA PRO A 504 -38.38 -17.79 15.82
C PRO A 504 -37.78 -18.11 17.19
N SER A 505 -36.69 -18.88 17.21
CA SER A 505 -36.13 -19.37 18.47
C SER A 505 -35.31 -18.33 19.23
N GLU A 506 -35.36 -18.41 20.55
CA GLU A 506 -34.52 -17.64 21.48
C GLU A 506 -33.53 -18.54 22.22
N GLU A 507 -32.37 -17.98 22.56
CA GLU A 507 -31.40 -18.50 23.52
C GLU A 507 -30.77 -19.88 23.20
N LYS A 508 -31.05 -20.49 22.03
CA LYS A 508 -30.47 -21.78 21.59
C LYS A 508 -28.99 -21.59 21.28
N VAL A 509 -28.17 -22.62 21.52
CA VAL A 509 -26.70 -22.51 21.42
C VAL A 509 -26.13 -23.46 20.37
N PHE A 510 -25.31 -22.91 19.47
CA PHE A 510 -24.55 -23.62 18.45
C PHE A 510 -23.05 -23.50 18.70
N GLY A 511 -22.33 -24.62 18.57
CA GLY A 511 -20.87 -24.63 18.48
C GLY A 511 -20.44 -24.54 17.03
N LEU A 512 -19.47 -23.67 16.74
CA LEU A 512 -18.78 -23.59 15.45
C LEU A 512 -17.50 -24.43 15.53
N TYR A 513 -17.23 -25.23 14.51
CA TYR A 513 -16.10 -26.16 14.45
C TYR A 513 -15.40 -26.14 13.08
N ASN A 514 -14.09 -26.35 13.07
CA ASN A 514 -13.31 -26.59 11.85
C ASN A 514 -13.35 -28.08 11.44
N ILE A 515 -13.53 -28.38 10.15
CA ILE A 515 -13.50 -29.78 9.64
C ILE A 515 -12.06 -30.29 9.48
N GLU A 516 -11.13 -29.39 9.11
CA GLU A 516 -9.74 -29.72 8.79
C GLU A 516 -8.75 -29.00 9.73
N ASN A 517 -7.52 -29.51 9.83
CA ASN A 517 -6.47 -28.89 10.63
C ASN A 517 -6.07 -27.51 10.06
N ILE A 518 -6.33 -26.42 10.80
CA ILE A 518 -5.96 -25.06 10.38
C ILE A 518 -4.51 -24.81 10.80
N LYS A 519 -3.59 -24.71 9.84
CA LYS A 519 -2.19 -24.39 10.11
C LYS A 519 -2.02 -22.89 10.39
N ILE A 520 -1.47 -22.55 11.55
CA ILE A 520 -1.15 -21.18 11.97
C ILE A 520 0.29 -20.83 11.58
N ASN A 521 1.25 -21.71 11.89
CA ASN A 521 2.64 -21.61 11.44
C ASN A 521 3.29 -23.01 11.41
N ASP A 522 4.59 -23.12 11.15
CA ASP A 522 5.28 -24.41 11.03
C ASP A 522 5.27 -25.29 12.30
N ASN A 523 5.00 -24.71 13.47
CA ASN A 523 4.95 -25.43 14.76
C ASN A 523 3.59 -25.32 15.48
N LEU A 524 2.56 -24.74 14.84
CA LEU A 524 1.28 -24.45 15.48
C LEU A 524 0.11 -24.64 14.51
N SER A 525 -0.89 -25.40 14.94
CA SER A 525 -2.15 -25.63 14.22
C SER A 525 -3.31 -25.75 15.20
N VAL A 526 -4.51 -25.48 14.71
CA VAL A 526 -5.76 -25.95 15.31
C VAL A 526 -6.06 -27.34 14.74
N ASP A 527 -6.33 -28.33 15.58
CA ASP A 527 -6.69 -29.67 15.13
C ASP A 527 -8.16 -29.74 14.66
N ALA A 528 -8.46 -30.65 13.73
CA ALA A 528 -9.82 -30.89 13.22
C ALA A 528 -10.83 -31.17 14.35
N ASN A 529 -12.05 -30.66 14.19
CA ASN A 529 -13.15 -30.70 15.17
C ASN A 529 -12.88 -29.93 16.47
N SER A 530 -12.02 -28.90 16.45
CA SER A 530 -11.90 -27.97 17.57
C SER A 530 -13.07 -27.01 17.62
N LEU A 531 -13.56 -26.67 18.82
CA LEU A 531 -14.55 -25.63 19.02
C LEU A 531 -13.91 -24.27 18.72
N MET A 532 -14.34 -23.60 17.66
CA MET A 532 -13.83 -22.30 17.18
C MET A 532 -14.63 -21.12 17.75
N GLY A 533 -15.88 -21.35 18.15
CA GLY A 533 -16.75 -20.32 18.69
C GLY A 533 -18.08 -20.89 19.17
N VAL A 534 -18.83 -20.10 19.93
CA VAL A 534 -20.17 -20.42 20.42
C VAL A 534 -21.11 -19.29 20.01
N ILE A 535 -22.25 -19.65 19.42
CA ILE A 535 -23.20 -18.75 18.75
C ILE A 535 -24.57 -18.97 19.38
N LYS A 536 -25.25 -17.89 19.78
CA LYS A 536 -26.56 -17.96 20.43
C LYS A 536 -27.65 -17.36 19.55
N THR A 537 -28.84 -17.95 19.51
CA THR A 537 -29.96 -17.43 18.72
C THR A 537 -30.68 -16.29 19.42
N SER A 538 -31.12 -15.30 18.64
CA SER A 538 -32.15 -14.35 19.05
C SER A 538 -32.88 -13.80 17.84
N GLU A 539 -34.19 -13.55 18.00
CA GLU A 539 -35.16 -13.33 16.91
C GLU A 539 -35.06 -14.42 15.83
N GLY A 540 -34.89 -15.68 16.25
CA GLY A 540 -34.76 -16.85 15.36
C GLY A 540 -33.48 -16.93 14.53
N VAL A 541 -32.45 -16.12 14.81
CA VAL A 541 -31.16 -16.22 14.08
C VAL A 541 -29.98 -16.21 15.04
N GLY A 542 -29.15 -17.25 14.96
CA GLY A 542 -27.81 -17.27 15.55
C GLY A 542 -26.86 -16.44 14.69
N ARG A 543 -26.37 -15.31 15.20
CA ARG A 543 -25.53 -14.37 14.44
C ARG A 543 -24.12 -14.31 15.01
N ALA A 544 -23.10 -14.43 14.16
CA ALA A 544 -21.70 -14.24 14.54
C ALA A 544 -20.89 -13.54 13.45
N GLN A 545 -20.04 -12.60 13.85
CA GLN A 545 -18.98 -12.03 13.01
C GLN A 545 -17.67 -12.74 13.35
N LEU A 546 -17.00 -13.28 12.32
CA LEU A 546 -15.94 -14.28 12.48
C LEU A 546 -14.77 -13.97 11.54
N ASN A 547 -13.54 -14.01 12.06
CA ASN A 547 -12.32 -13.98 11.26
C ASN A 547 -11.85 -15.44 11.02
N LEU A 548 -12.36 -16.07 9.96
CA LEU A 548 -12.10 -17.49 9.63
C LEU A 548 -11.00 -17.65 8.57
N GLN A 549 -10.22 -18.72 8.63
CA GLN A 549 -9.30 -19.06 7.54
C GLN A 549 -10.05 -19.73 6.39
N VAL A 550 -9.54 -19.60 5.15
CA VAL A 550 -10.10 -20.31 3.99
C VAL A 550 -10.10 -21.82 4.26
N GLY A 551 -11.26 -22.46 4.18
CA GLY A 551 -11.44 -23.84 4.60
C GLY A 551 -12.89 -24.25 4.89
N ASN A 552 -13.04 -25.46 5.43
CA ASN A 552 -14.31 -26.13 5.68
C ASN A 552 -14.66 -26.14 7.18
N TYR A 553 -15.91 -25.80 7.49
CA TYR A 553 -16.44 -25.62 8.84
C TYR A 553 -17.80 -26.31 9.00
N TYR A 554 -18.26 -26.50 10.24
CA TYR A 554 -19.65 -26.83 10.54
C TYR A 554 -20.13 -26.16 11.82
N VAL A 555 -21.44 -26.04 11.96
CA VAL A 555 -22.09 -25.81 13.26
C VAL A 555 -22.88 -27.04 13.70
N LYS A 556 -22.99 -27.23 15.02
CA LYS A 556 -23.86 -28.25 15.65
C LYS A 556 -24.55 -27.62 16.86
N GLU A 557 -25.80 -27.98 17.13
CA GLU A 557 -26.49 -27.53 18.34
C GLU A 557 -25.87 -28.17 19.59
N LEU A 558 -25.70 -27.36 20.62
CA LEU A 558 -25.12 -27.73 21.92
C LEU A 558 -26.13 -27.56 23.07
N ASN A 559 -27.17 -26.74 22.87
CA ASN A 559 -28.22 -26.52 23.85
C ASN A 559 -29.53 -26.11 23.16
N SER A 560 -30.53 -26.99 23.23
CA SER A 560 -31.90 -26.79 22.72
C SER A 560 -32.84 -26.10 23.73
N GLY A 561 -32.40 -25.93 24.98
CA GLY A 561 -33.28 -25.65 26.13
C GLY A 561 -33.97 -26.91 26.66
N SER A 562 -34.53 -26.83 27.87
CA SER A 562 -35.15 -27.99 28.55
C SER A 562 -36.46 -28.47 27.94
N LEU A 563 -37.15 -27.63 27.17
CA LEU A 563 -38.46 -27.94 26.58
C LEU A 563 -38.36 -28.69 25.24
N HIS A 564 -37.16 -28.82 24.66
CA HIS A 564 -36.97 -29.23 23.27
C HIS A 564 -35.92 -30.32 23.11
N VAL A 565 -36.19 -31.21 22.14
CA VAL A 565 -35.22 -32.20 21.67
C VAL A 565 -34.04 -31.49 20.98
N LEU A 566 -32.81 -31.89 21.32
CA LEU A 566 -31.57 -31.37 20.75
C LEU A 566 -31.37 -31.86 19.30
N ASP A 567 -31.05 -30.95 18.38
CA ASP A 567 -30.68 -31.33 17.02
C ASP A 567 -29.19 -31.69 16.94
N ASP A 568 -28.91 -32.99 16.89
CA ASP A 568 -27.54 -33.50 16.93
C ASP A 568 -26.82 -33.49 15.56
N ARG A 569 -27.47 -33.00 14.50
CA ARG A 569 -26.91 -32.89 13.15
C ARG A 569 -25.76 -31.87 13.07
N GLN A 570 -24.99 -31.95 11.97
CA GLN A 570 -23.95 -30.99 11.62
C GLN A 570 -24.34 -30.24 10.34
N PHE A 571 -24.27 -28.91 10.39
CA PHE A 571 -24.59 -28.03 9.26
C PHE A 571 -23.28 -27.40 8.74
N SER A 572 -22.75 -27.96 7.66
CA SER A 572 -21.43 -27.60 7.11
C SER A 572 -21.47 -26.41 6.16
N PHE A 573 -20.36 -25.66 6.10
CA PHE A 573 -20.12 -24.63 5.10
C PHE A 573 -18.64 -24.52 4.72
N THR A 574 -18.38 -23.96 3.55
CA THR A 574 -17.02 -23.62 3.07
C THR A 574 -16.88 -22.11 3.02
N PHE A 575 -15.79 -21.58 3.56
CA PHE A 575 -15.34 -20.21 3.32
C PHE A 575 -14.17 -20.25 2.34
N ASP A 576 -14.37 -19.74 1.12
CA ASP A 576 -13.40 -19.87 0.02
C ASP A 576 -12.48 -18.65 -0.15
N GLY A 577 -12.85 -17.50 0.44
CA GLY A 577 -12.12 -16.23 0.37
C GLY A 577 -12.00 -15.64 -1.04
N ASN A 578 -12.82 -16.05 -2.02
CA ASN A 578 -12.67 -15.61 -3.42
C ASN A 578 -13.58 -14.43 -3.82
N ASN A 579 -14.47 -13.99 -2.92
CA ASN A 579 -15.25 -12.78 -3.12
C ASN A 579 -14.36 -11.52 -2.93
N ILE A 580 -14.80 -10.36 -3.44
CA ILE A 580 -14.17 -9.06 -3.19
C ILE A 580 -14.83 -8.27 -2.06
N ASP A 581 -16.01 -8.71 -1.58
CA ASP A 581 -16.72 -8.07 -0.48
C ASP A 581 -15.92 -8.12 0.84
N GLU A 582 -16.06 -7.07 1.65
CA GLU A 582 -15.46 -6.93 2.98
C GLU A 582 -16.02 -7.95 3.99
N VAL A 583 -17.32 -8.25 3.89
CA VAL A 583 -18.02 -9.22 4.74
C VAL A 583 -18.76 -10.24 3.87
N ILE A 584 -18.37 -11.51 3.98
CA ILE A 584 -19.06 -12.63 3.32
C ILE A 584 -20.19 -13.14 4.22
N LYS A 585 -21.44 -13.06 3.75
CA LYS A 585 -22.62 -13.55 4.48
C LYS A 585 -22.87 -15.03 4.19
N ILE A 586 -22.85 -15.86 5.22
CA ILE A 586 -23.16 -17.30 5.13
C ILE A 586 -24.46 -17.55 5.88
N ASN A 587 -25.50 -18.01 5.16
CA ASN A 587 -26.77 -18.38 5.76
C ASN A 587 -26.82 -19.91 5.89
N LEU A 588 -27.19 -20.40 7.07
CA LEU A 588 -27.43 -21.82 7.33
C LEU A 588 -28.91 -22.05 7.61
N PHE A 589 -29.43 -23.06 6.94
CA PHE A 589 -30.81 -23.53 6.94
C PHE A 589 -30.82 -25.07 7.05
N ASP A 590 -32.00 -25.62 7.29
CA ASP A 590 -32.33 -27.03 7.11
C ASP A 590 -32.70 -27.30 5.63
N GLU A 591 -33.16 -28.52 5.33
CA GLU A 591 -33.60 -28.92 4.00
C GLU A 591 -34.74 -28.04 3.44
N GLU A 592 -34.58 -27.64 2.17
CA GLU A 592 -35.45 -26.72 1.41
C GLU A 592 -35.50 -25.27 1.95
N ASP A 593 -34.34 -24.73 2.38
CA ASP A 593 -34.15 -23.34 2.84
C ASP A 593 -35.03 -22.95 4.06
N LYS A 594 -35.37 -23.92 4.91
CA LYS A 594 -36.19 -23.72 6.13
C LYS A 594 -35.32 -23.44 7.35
N PRO A 595 -35.80 -22.68 8.36
CA PRO A 595 -35.12 -22.61 9.65
C PRO A 595 -34.95 -24.00 10.28
N ILE A 596 -33.78 -24.25 10.87
CA ILE A 596 -33.49 -25.50 11.59
C ILE A 596 -34.44 -25.58 12.79
N LEU A 597 -35.18 -26.69 12.95
CA LEU A 597 -36.35 -26.75 13.85
C LEU A 597 -36.13 -27.60 15.11
N ASN A 598 -36.25 -26.98 16.29
CA ASN A 598 -36.30 -27.73 17.56
C ASN A 598 -37.72 -28.18 17.86
N LYS A 599 -37.91 -29.49 18.00
CA LYS A 599 -39.21 -30.08 18.33
C LYS A 599 -39.42 -30.10 19.84
N LEU A 600 -40.66 -29.92 20.29
CA LEU A 600 -41.01 -30.03 21.71
C LEU A 600 -40.75 -31.46 22.21
N HIS A 601 -40.22 -31.57 23.43
CA HIS A 601 -40.12 -32.86 24.12
C HIS A 601 -41.46 -33.18 24.79
N PHE A 602 -42.01 -34.35 24.48
CA PHE A 602 -43.26 -34.85 25.03
C PHE A 602 -43.03 -36.21 25.69
N ASN A 603 -43.63 -36.39 26.87
CA ASN A 603 -43.69 -37.63 27.62
C ASN A 603 -45.12 -38.19 27.62
N HIS A 604 -45.28 -39.38 28.20
CA HIS A 604 -46.55 -39.99 28.53
C HIS A 604 -46.48 -40.61 29.92
N PHE A 605 -47.61 -40.75 30.61
CA PHE A 605 -47.68 -41.50 31.86
C PHE A 605 -49.03 -42.18 32.06
N SER A 606 -49.05 -43.19 32.92
CA SER A 606 -50.30 -43.80 33.38
C SER A 606 -50.30 -44.02 34.90
N PHE A 607 -51.47 -44.23 35.47
CA PHE A 607 -51.63 -44.67 36.86
C PHE A 607 -52.82 -45.61 36.99
N ILE A 608 -52.86 -46.40 38.06
CA ILE A 608 -53.99 -47.29 38.36
C ILE A 608 -54.96 -46.54 39.28
N LYS A 609 -56.22 -46.45 38.87
CA LYS A 609 -57.32 -45.98 39.71
C LYS A 609 -57.95 -47.18 40.42
N GLU A 610 -57.91 -47.20 41.75
CA GLU A 610 -58.58 -48.22 42.55
C GLU A 610 -59.82 -47.62 43.22
N ASN A 611 -60.95 -48.31 43.11
CA ASN A 611 -62.13 -47.98 43.90
C ASN A 611 -62.19 -48.84 45.16
N GLU A 612 -62.70 -48.27 46.23
CA GLU A 612 -63.04 -49.04 47.43
C GLU A 612 -64.26 -49.94 47.18
N LYS A 613 -64.20 -51.17 47.66
CA LYS A 613 -65.20 -52.20 47.47
C LYS A 613 -65.69 -52.70 48.82
N ALA A 614 -67.00 -52.67 49.03
CA ALA A 614 -67.62 -53.28 50.19
C ALA A 614 -67.67 -54.81 50.04
N ILE A 615 -67.22 -55.52 51.07
CA ILE A 615 -67.26 -56.99 51.17
C ILE A 615 -68.08 -57.34 52.40
N LEU A 616 -69.24 -57.95 52.19
CA LEU A 616 -70.16 -58.39 53.25
C LEU A 616 -69.50 -59.48 54.10
N GLN A 617 -69.44 -59.25 55.41
CA GLN A 617 -69.19 -60.27 56.42
C GLN A 617 -70.54 -60.54 57.10
N GLU A 618 -71.14 -61.71 56.86
CA GLU A 618 -72.50 -61.99 57.29
C GLU A 618 -72.64 -61.84 58.83
N ASN A 619 -73.60 -61.03 59.26
CA ASN A 619 -73.84 -60.61 60.65
C ASN A 619 -72.80 -59.65 61.29
N GLU A 620 -71.63 -59.42 60.67
CA GLU A 620 -70.59 -58.50 61.17
C GLU A 620 -70.55 -57.15 60.42
N GLY A 621 -71.21 -57.06 59.25
CA GLY A 621 -71.34 -55.84 58.45
C GLY A 621 -70.52 -55.86 57.17
N TYR A 622 -69.83 -54.77 56.87
CA TYR A 622 -68.98 -54.65 55.69
C TYR A 622 -67.52 -54.36 56.07
N THR A 623 -66.62 -55.18 55.55
CA THR A 623 -65.20 -54.84 55.39
C THR A 623 -64.99 -54.12 54.06
N TYR A 624 -63.90 -53.37 53.93
CA TYR A 624 -63.61 -52.57 52.73
C TYR A 624 -62.17 -52.75 52.28
N ASP A 625 -61.96 -52.92 50.97
CA ASP A 625 -60.63 -52.93 50.34
C ASP A 625 -60.61 -52.14 49.03
N PHE A 626 -59.42 -51.81 48.51
CA PHE A 626 -59.26 -51.10 47.25
C PHE A 626 -59.10 -52.08 46.07
N SER A 627 -60.09 -52.96 45.89
CA SER A 627 -60.14 -53.94 44.78
C SER A 627 -61.26 -53.67 43.75
N GLY A 628 -61.98 -52.56 43.88
CA GLY A 628 -63.04 -52.16 42.95
C GLY A 628 -62.49 -51.66 41.62
N ASN A 629 -63.13 -52.08 40.53
CA ASN A 629 -62.93 -51.48 39.21
C ASN A 629 -63.45 -50.04 39.22
N ALA A 630 -62.76 -49.15 38.51
CA ALA A 630 -63.00 -47.72 38.48
C ALA A 630 -63.07 -47.13 37.06
N LYS A 631 -63.34 -47.98 36.06
CA LYS A 631 -63.63 -47.57 34.68
C LYS A 631 -64.58 -46.38 34.63
N GLY A 632 -64.27 -45.39 33.80
CA GLY A 632 -65.11 -44.20 33.61
C GLY A 632 -64.89 -43.08 34.63
N ALA A 633 -64.12 -43.29 35.71
CA ALA A 633 -63.65 -42.17 36.53
C ALA A 633 -62.85 -41.19 35.67
N VAL A 634 -63.18 -39.90 35.72
CA VAL A 634 -62.66 -38.84 34.86
C VAL A 634 -61.64 -38.02 35.62
N PHE A 635 -60.48 -37.80 35.00
CA PHE A 635 -59.38 -37.00 35.52
C PHE A 635 -59.09 -35.81 34.62
N THR A 636 -58.70 -34.70 35.23
CA THR A 636 -58.11 -33.55 34.53
C THR A 636 -56.61 -33.47 34.81
N LEU A 637 -55.85 -33.17 33.76
CA LEU A 637 -54.50 -32.66 33.87
C LEU A 637 -54.55 -31.16 33.58
N GLU A 638 -54.08 -30.37 34.52
CA GLU A 638 -54.12 -28.90 34.53
C GLU A 638 -52.69 -28.35 34.57
N ASP A 639 -52.45 -27.18 33.98
CA ASP A 639 -51.17 -26.47 34.08
C ASP A 639 -51.04 -25.67 35.39
N GLU A 640 -49.93 -24.92 35.56
CA GLU A 640 -49.69 -24.08 36.74
C GLU A 640 -50.69 -22.90 36.88
N GLU A 641 -51.52 -22.61 35.86
CA GLU A 641 -52.61 -21.62 35.91
C GLU A 641 -53.99 -22.26 36.18
N GLU A 642 -54.03 -23.55 36.55
CA GLU A 642 -55.22 -24.39 36.71
C GLU A 642 -56.08 -24.55 35.44
N LYS A 643 -55.51 -24.30 34.25
CA LYS A 643 -56.19 -24.53 32.97
C LYS A 643 -56.06 -25.99 32.59
N VAL A 644 -57.21 -26.65 32.39
CA VAL A 644 -57.29 -28.05 31.92
C VAL A 644 -56.68 -28.16 30.52
N ILE A 645 -55.59 -28.92 30.40
CA ILE A 645 -54.96 -29.26 29.11
C ILE A 645 -55.47 -30.59 28.55
N GLN A 646 -55.81 -31.56 29.41
CA GLN A 646 -56.36 -32.85 29.02
C GLN A 646 -57.43 -33.34 30.00
N THR A 647 -58.45 -34.05 29.49
CA THR A 647 -59.46 -34.77 30.29
C THR A 647 -59.52 -36.23 29.85
N VAL A 648 -59.21 -37.17 30.75
CA VAL A 648 -59.09 -38.61 30.43
C VAL A 648 -59.94 -39.45 31.39
N SER A 649 -60.61 -40.47 30.87
CA SER A 649 -61.36 -41.47 31.67
C SER A 649 -60.55 -42.75 31.88
N ALA A 650 -60.71 -43.38 33.05
CA ALA A 650 -60.15 -44.70 33.33
C ALA A 650 -60.74 -45.79 32.42
N ASP A 651 -59.89 -46.69 31.92
CA ASP A 651 -60.25 -47.76 30.97
C ASP A 651 -60.91 -48.98 31.64
N GLU A 652 -61.17 -50.04 30.86
CA GLU A 652 -61.69 -51.34 31.36
C GLU A 652 -60.83 -51.93 32.49
N ASN A 653 -59.51 -51.71 32.45
CA ASN A 653 -58.53 -52.19 33.44
C ASN A 653 -58.37 -51.22 34.62
N SER A 654 -59.12 -50.11 34.65
CA SER A 654 -58.99 -49.00 35.60
C SER A 654 -57.64 -48.27 35.53
N ILE A 655 -57.00 -48.27 34.36
CA ILE A 655 -55.81 -47.47 34.05
C ILE A 655 -56.26 -46.14 33.44
N VAL A 656 -55.65 -45.05 33.91
CA VAL A 656 -55.75 -43.72 33.29
C VAL A 656 -54.40 -43.43 32.63
N SER A 657 -54.39 -43.00 31.37
CA SER A 657 -53.16 -42.71 30.61
C SER A 657 -53.23 -41.33 29.95
N PHE A 658 -52.22 -40.50 30.18
CA PHE A 658 -52.03 -39.20 29.54
C PHE A 658 -50.88 -39.28 28.55
N GLU A 659 -51.14 -38.89 27.31
CA GLU A 659 -50.19 -38.88 26.19
C GLU A 659 -49.76 -37.44 25.88
N ASN A 660 -48.71 -37.23 25.09
CA ASN A 660 -48.28 -35.90 24.62
C ASN A 660 -48.16 -34.84 25.74
N VAL A 661 -47.68 -35.23 26.92
CA VAL A 661 -47.48 -34.36 28.09
C VAL A 661 -46.15 -33.60 27.92
N PRO A 662 -46.15 -32.27 27.71
CA PRO A 662 -44.91 -31.53 27.49
C PRO A 662 -44.04 -31.47 28.76
N VAL A 663 -42.79 -30.99 28.63
CA VAL A 663 -41.96 -30.65 29.79
C VAL A 663 -42.59 -29.51 30.59
N GLY A 664 -42.70 -29.66 31.91
CA GLY A 664 -43.36 -28.70 32.81
C GLY A 664 -43.90 -29.32 34.10
N THR A 665 -44.56 -28.50 34.92
CA THR A 665 -45.35 -28.94 36.07
C THR A 665 -46.84 -29.01 35.68
N PHE A 666 -47.55 -30.01 36.17
CA PHE A 666 -48.99 -30.14 36.01
C PHE A 666 -49.67 -30.60 37.31
N LEU A 667 -50.95 -30.29 37.45
CA LEU A 667 -51.80 -30.75 38.54
C LEU A 667 -52.78 -31.78 37.98
N LEU A 668 -52.76 -32.98 38.54
CA LEU A 668 -53.72 -34.04 38.25
C LEU A 668 -54.78 -34.08 39.35
N LYS A 669 -56.05 -33.95 38.97
CA LYS A 669 -57.22 -33.97 39.87
C LYS A 669 -58.27 -34.95 39.36
N GLU A 670 -59.04 -35.56 40.26
CA GLU A 670 -60.25 -36.28 39.84
C GLU A 670 -61.41 -35.28 39.66
N LYS A 671 -62.10 -35.39 38.54
CA LYS A 671 -63.20 -34.51 38.13
C LYS A 671 -64.58 -35.15 38.31
N GLU A 672 -64.68 -36.45 38.06
CA GLU A 672 -65.91 -37.22 38.19
C GLU A 672 -65.57 -38.67 38.58
N PRO A 673 -66.27 -39.30 39.53
CA PRO A 673 -65.96 -40.66 39.94
C PRO A 673 -66.65 -41.66 39.00
N SER A 674 -66.25 -42.93 39.00
CA SER A 674 -66.79 -43.93 38.06
C SER A 674 -68.29 -44.23 38.23
N SER A 675 -68.86 -43.93 39.39
CA SER A 675 -70.32 -43.95 39.62
C SER A 675 -70.71 -43.03 40.77
N VAL A 676 -72.00 -42.71 40.86
CA VAL A 676 -72.61 -41.87 41.91
C VAL A 676 -72.45 -42.41 43.34
N ASP A 677 -72.04 -43.67 43.48
CA ASP A 677 -71.82 -44.38 44.74
C ASP A 677 -70.47 -44.04 45.38
N TYR A 678 -69.58 -43.37 44.64
CA TYR A 678 -68.23 -43.02 45.09
C TYR A 678 -68.12 -41.53 45.47
N VAL A 679 -67.19 -41.25 46.37
CA VAL A 679 -66.76 -39.87 46.69
C VAL A 679 -65.73 -39.46 45.64
N VAL A 680 -65.82 -38.22 45.13
CA VAL A 680 -64.72 -37.62 44.34
C VAL A 680 -63.56 -37.32 45.28
N SER A 681 -62.37 -37.76 44.92
CA SER A 681 -61.17 -37.49 45.71
C SER A 681 -60.79 -36.01 45.64
N ASP A 682 -60.51 -35.41 46.79
CA ASP A 682 -59.99 -34.04 46.92
C ASP A 682 -58.47 -33.96 46.65
N GLN A 683 -57.81 -35.11 46.52
CA GLN A 683 -56.36 -35.21 46.33
C GLN A 683 -55.89 -34.57 45.01
N THR A 684 -55.01 -33.58 45.12
CA THR A 684 -54.26 -33.02 43.99
C THR A 684 -52.87 -33.64 43.90
N ILE A 685 -52.56 -34.28 42.77
CA ILE A 685 -51.24 -34.88 42.52
C ILE A 685 -50.42 -33.95 41.62
N LYS A 686 -49.23 -33.56 42.07
CA LYS A 686 -48.29 -32.78 41.26
C LYS A 686 -47.52 -33.71 40.34
N ILE A 687 -47.71 -33.57 39.03
CA ILE A 687 -46.93 -34.25 37.99
C ILE A 687 -45.80 -33.33 37.56
N VAL A 688 -44.58 -33.85 37.44
CA VAL A 688 -43.41 -33.13 36.91
C VAL A 688 -42.87 -33.90 35.72
N SER A 689 -42.82 -33.22 34.57
CA SER A 689 -42.37 -33.75 33.29
C SER A 689 -41.06 -33.07 32.89
N THR A 690 -40.03 -33.86 32.63
CA THR A 690 -38.68 -33.40 32.23
C THR A 690 -38.24 -34.12 30.96
N ASN A 691 -37.14 -33.70 30.35
CA ASN A 691 -36.50 -34.43 29.25
C ASN A 691 -35.98 -35.83 29.65
N GLU A 692 -35.93 -36.17 30.95
CA GLU A 692 -35.55 -37.48 31.47
C GLU A 692 -36.75 -38.40 31.78
N GLY A 693 -37.97 -37.86 31.90
CA GLY A 693 -39.19 -38.64 32.12
C GLY A 693 -40.28 -37.89 32.91
N ILE A 694 -41.16 -38.63 33.58
CA ILE A 694 -42.20 -38.08 34.47
C ILE A 694 -42.07 -38.66 35.89
N THR A 695 -42.14 -37.78 36.89
CA THR A 695 -42.35 -38.11 38.30
C THR A 695 -43.68 -37.53 38.81
N ALA A 696 -44.19 -38.09 39.91
CA ALA A 696 -45.44 -37.67 40.53
C ALA A 696 -45.25 -37.48 42.05
N TYR A 697 -45.88 -36.46 42.63
CA TYR A 697 -45.75 -36.10 44.04
C TYR A 697 -47.11 -35.87 44.69
N ASN A 698 -47.24 -36.23 45.96
CA ASN A 698 -48.41 -35.89 46.77
C ASN A 698 -48.36 -34.44 47.29
N GLU A 699 -49.42 -34.02 47.96
CA GLU A 699 -49.59 -32.67 48.55
C GLU A 699 -48.55 -32.30 49.62
N HIS A 700 -47.84 -33.30 50.17
CA HIS A 700 -46.75 -33.11 51.14
C HIS A 700 -45.37 -33.02 50.46
N GLY A 701 -45.31 -33.16 49.12
CA GLY A 701 -44.08 -33.17 48.34
C GLY A 701 -43.37 -34.53 48.29
N GLU A 702 -44.00 -35.61 48.75
CA GLU A 702 -43.43 -36.96 48.72
C GLU A 702 -43.67 -37.62 47.35
N GLU A 703 -42.65 -38.29 46.82
CA GLU A 703 -42.72 -38.96 45.51
C GLU A 703 -43.60 -40.22 45.55
N LEU A 704 -44.48 -40.34 44.55
CA LEU A 704 -45.44 -41.42 44.40
C LEU A 704 -44.92 -42.49 43.43
N VAL A 705 -44.41 -43.59 44.00
CA VAL A 705 -43.83 -44.71 43.24
C VAL A 705 -44.62 -46.01 43.47
N LEU A 706 -45.01 -46.68 42.39
CA LEU A 706 -45.60 -48.03 42.40
C LEU A 706 -44.56 -49.07 42.83
N LYS A 707 -44.55 -49.39 44.13
CA LYS A 707 -43.66 -50.40 44.72
C LYS A 707 -43.98 -51.80 44.20
N ASP A 708 -43.14 -52.32 43.32
CA ASP A 708 -43.14 -53.74 42.93
C ASP A 708 -42.84 -54.63 44.13
N LYS A 709 -43.58 -55.73 44.29
CA LYS A 709 -43.50 -56.63 45.47
C LYS A 709 -42.20 -57.46 45.59
N ASN A 710 -41.19 -57.21 44.75
CA ASN A 710 -39.97 -58.03 44.66
C ASN A 710 -38.69 -57.38 45.21
N THR A 711 -38.72 -56.11 45.64
CA THR A 711 -37.48 -55.35 45.94
C THR A 711 -37.17 -55.17 47.43
N GLU A 712 -37.83 -55.90 48.35
CA GLU A 712 -37.46 -55.95 49.77
C GLU A 712 -36.30 -56.95 50.03
N LYS A 713 -35.11 -56.71 49.45
CA LYS A 713 -33.94 -57.56 49.80
C LYS A 713 -32.51 -57.05 49.62
N GLU A 714 -32.27 -55.79 49.23
CA GLU A 714 -30.90 -55.33 48.97
C GLU A 714 -30.62 -53.88 49.41
N SER A 715 -30.75 -53.61 50.71
CA SER A 715 -30.49 -52.27 51.29
C SER A 715 -29.95 -52.30 52.74
N GLN A 716 -28.92 -53.11 53.00
CA GLN A 716 -28.09 -53.03 54.23
C GLN A 716 -26.60 -53.30 53.95
N LYS A 717 -25.97 -52.42 53.17
CA LYS A 717 -24.52 -52.18 53.03
C LYS A 717 -24.33 -50.99 52.06
N THR A 718 -23.41 -50.05 52.25
CA THR A 718 -22.43 -49.84 53.34
C THR A 718 -22.21 -48.32 53.49
N GLU A 719 -21.99 -47.83 54.71
CA GLU A 719 -21.43 -46.48 54.93
C GLU A 719 -19.90 -46.49 54.90
N GLU A 720 -19.32 -45.30 54.71
CA GLU A 720 -17.90 -44.92 54.89
C GLU A 720 -16.80 -45.75 54.21
N THR A 721 -16.12 -45.12 53.24
CA THR A 721 -14.70 -44.76 53.44
C THR A 721 -14.32 -43.55 52.56
N ASP A 722 -13.30 -42.80 52.98
CA ASP A 722 -12.91 -41.51 52.41
C ASP A 722 -11.41 -41.50 52.05
N ASN A 723 -11.02 -40.69 51.05
CA ASN A 723 -9.67 -40.50 50.50
C ASN A 723 -9.02 -41.76 49.85
N SER A 724 -8.07 -41.68 48.89
CA SER A 724 -7.27 -40.55 48.38
C SER A 724 -6.83 -40.71 46.90
N ASP A 725 -6.16 -39.65 46.41
CA ASP A 725 -5.05 -39.65 45.43
C ASP A 725 -5.28 -39.60 43.90
N LEU A 726 -4.31 -38.91 43.28
CA LEU A 726 -4.19 -38.60 41.86
C LEU A 726 -3.30 -39.62 41.13
N ASN A 727 -3.71 -40.06 39.93
CA ASN A 727 -2.87 -39.85 38.75
C ASN A 727 -3.59 -40.15 37.43
N ALA A 728 -3.12 -39.52 36.35
CA ALA A 728 -3.43 -39.92 35.00
C ALA A 728 -2.36 -40.90 34.47
N ASN A 729 -2.74 -41.85 33.61
CA ASN A 729 -2.18 -41.83 32.24
C ASN A 729 -3.00 -42.65 31.23
N GLN A 730 -3.00 -42.15 29.99
CA GLN A 730 -3.26 -42.79 28.69
C GLN A 730 -3.67 -44.27 28.63
N ARG A 731 -4.73 -44.54 27.85
CA ARG A 731 -4.65 -45.56 26.80
C ARG A 731 -5.45 -45.14 25.56
N ALA A 732 -4.76 -44.95 24.44
CA ALA A 732 -5.38 -44.73 23.14
C ALA A 732 -5.55 -46.06 22.38
N THR A 733 -6.62 -46.20 21.61
CA THR A 733 -6.77 -47.20 20.55
C THR A 733 -7.49 -46.55 19.36
N SER A 734 -6.89 -46.66 18.18
CA SER A 734 -7.41 -46.12 16.92
C SER A 734 -8.50 -46.98 16.32
N PHE A 735 -9.44 -46.35 15.61
CA PHE A 735 -10.20 -47.01 14.54
C PHE A 735 -10.08 -46.21 13.24
N THR A 736 -9.84 -46.93 12.15
CA THR A 736 -9.73 -46.38 10.78
C THR A 736 -11.09 -46.36 10.10
N PRO A 737 -11.37 -45.39 9.21
CA PRO A 737 -12.63 -45.35 8.47
C PRO A 737 -12.73 -46.48 7.43
N VAL A 738 -13.95 -46.84 7.07
CA VAL A 738 -14.32 -47.71 5.95
C VAL A 738 -15.34 -46.93 5.10
N PRO A 739 -15.22 -46.90 3.75
CA PRO A 739 -16.05 -46.05 2.90
C PRO A 739 -17.46 -46.61 2.61
N VAL A 740 -18.27 -45.75 2.00
CA VAL A 740 -19.70 -45.91 1.67
C VAL A 740 -19.90 -46.68 0.35
N GLU A 741 -20.93 -47.52 0.25
CA GLU A 741 -21.96 -47.58 -0.81
C GLU A 741 -22.78 -48.89 -0.77
N GLU A 742 -24.13 -48.80 -0.66
CA GLU A 742 -25.12 -49.35 -1.61
C GLU A 742 -26.58 -49.32 -1.04
N ASP A 743 -27.49 -48.76 -1.85
CA ASP A 743 -28.96 -48.92 -1.97
C ASP A 743 -29.90 -49.06 -0.73
N PRO A 744 -30.83 -48.11 -0.47
CA PRO A 744 -31.84 -48.22 0.59
C PRO A 744 -33.04 -49.09 0.17
N ALA A 745 -33.04 -50.36 0.58
CA ALA A 745 -34.17 -51.27 0.35
C ALA A 745 -35.47 -50.83 1.06
N GLU A 746 -36.60 -50.95 0.36
CA GLU A 746 -37.95 -50.52 0.79
C GLU A 746 -38.49 -51.28 2.02
N ASN A 747 -38.06 -50.91 3.23
CA ASN A 747 -38.60 -51.48 4.46
C ASN A 747 -39.93 -50.83 4.85
N LYS A 748 -41.05 -51.52 4.62
CA LYS A 748 -42.36 -51.12 5.12
C LYS A 748 -42.48 -51.50 6.60
N GLU A 749 -42.31 -50.53 7.48
CA GLU A 749 -42.57 -50.71 8.91
C GLU A 749 -44.04 -51.12 9.11
N SER A 750 -44.23 -52.34 9.62
CA SER A 750 -45.47 -52.71 10.30
C SER A 750 -45.51 -51.94 11.61
N PRO A 751 -46.63 -51.29 11.99
CA PRO A 751 -46.69 -50.55 13.25
C PRO A 751 -46.41 -51.48 14.42
N GLU A 752 -45.50 -51.09 15.30
CA GLU A 752 -45.24 -51.80 16.54
C GLU A 752 -46.50 -51.76 17.44
N PRO A 753 -46.77 -52.83 18.22
CA PRO A 753 -47.90 -52.84 19.13
C PRO A 753 -47.67 -51.82 20.25
N LYS A 754 -48.52 -50.78 20.33
CA LYS A 754 -48.47 -49.75 21.39
C LYS A 754 -48.33 -50.40 22.77
N THR A 755 -47.14 -50.32 23.36
CA THR A 755 -46.88 -50.78 24.72
C THR A 755 -47.49 -49.78 25.70
N VAL A 756 -48.60 -50.15 26.34
CA VAL A 756 -49.22 -49.32 27.39
C VAL A 756 -48.16 -49.02 28.46
N PRO A 757 -47.89 -47.73 28.78
CA PRO A 757 -46.82 -47.39 29.72
C PRO A 757 -47.09 -47.97 31.10
N LYS A 758 -46.01 -48.40 31.79
CA LYS A 758 -46.12 -48.94 33.15
C LYS A 758 -46.70 -47.87 34.08
N PRO A 759 -47.78 -48.16 34.82
CA PRO A 759 -48.34 -47.21 35.77
C PRO A 759 -47.33 -46.72 36.81
N LEU A 760 -47.32 -45.41 37.07
CA LEU A 760 -46.38 -44.74 37.98
C LEU A 760 -46.80 -44.85 39.45
N PHE A 761 -48.10 -44.71 39.74
CA PHE A 761 -48.65 -44.76 41.10
C PHE A 761 -50.08 -45.34 41.12
N LYS A 762 -50.72 -45.29 42.30
CA LYS A 762 -52.12 -45.67 42.50
C LYS A 762 -52.92 -44.51 43.08
N PHE A 763 -54.05 -44.19 42.46
CA PHE A 763 -55.03 -43.19 42.94
C PHE A 763 -56.28 -43.92 43.48
N LYS A 764 -56.96 -43.38 44.49
CA LYS A 764 -57.97 -44.12 45.26
C LYS A 764 -59.23 -43.32 45.58
N ASN A 765 -60.40 -43.95 45.45
CA ASN A 765 -61.67 -43.39 45.95
C ASN A 765 -62.31 -44.25 47.02
N SER A 766 -62.71 -43.59 48.10
CA SER A 766 -63.63 -44.15 49.09
C SER A 766 -65.03 -44.32 48.49
N LEU A 767 -65.66 -45.44 48.81
CA LEU A 767 -67.08 -45.66 48.55
C LEU A 767 -67.88 -44.77 49.51
N LYS A 768 -68.97 -44.15 49.05
CA LYS A 768 -69.86 -43.39 49.96
C LYS A 768 -70.43 -44.33 51.01
N LYS A 769 -70.36 -43.92 52.27
CA LYS A 769 -70.89 -44.69 53.41
C LYS A 769 -71.53 -43.77 54.43
N SER A 770 -72.50 -44.28 55.16
CA SER A 770 -73.09 -43.57 56.29
C SER A 770 -73.39 -44.46 57.48
N PRO A 771 -73.34 -43.91 58.71
CA PRO A 771 -73.99 -44.53 59.86
C PRO A 771 -75.52 -44.48 59.69
N VAL A 772 -76.21 -45.45 60.30
CA VAL A 772 -77.67 -45.48 60.36
C VAL A 772 -78.15 -45.62 61.81
N GLU A 773 -79.23 -44.93 62.14
CA GLU A 773 -79.84 -44.88 63.47
C GLU A 773 -81.35 -45.16 63.35
N LEU A 774 -81.80 -46.27 63.92
CA LEU A 774 -83.21 -46.62 64.05
C LEU A 774 -83.70 -46.25 65.45
N SER A 775 -84.83 -45.55 65.54
CA SER A 775 -85.61 -45.37 66.77
C SER A 775 -86.75 -46.37 66.83
N LYS A 776 -86.89 -47.07 67.96
CA LYS A 776 -87.96 -48.04 68.23
C LYS A 776 -88.87 -47.51 69.34
N ILE A 777 -90.16 -47.35 69.06
CA ILE A 777 -91.13 -46.74 70.00
C ILE A 777 -92.47 -47.50 70.06
N ASP A 778 -93.25 -47.31 71.12
CA ASP A 778 -94.67 -47.74 71.16
C ASP A 778 -95.53 -46.88 70.22
N VAL A 779 -96.37 -47.53 69.41
CA VAL A 779 -97.23 -46.90 68.38
C VAL A 779 -98.32 -45.96 68.94
N THR A 780 -98.56 -46.00 70.25
CA THR A 780 -99.65 -45.30 70.96
C THR A 780 -99.12 -44.23 71.92
N THR A 781 -98.02 -44.50 72.65
CA THR A 781 -97.44 -43.59 73.64
C THR A 781 -96.17 -42.89 73.15
N SER A 782 -95.53 -43.41 72.10
CA SER A 782 -94.19 -42.99 71.63
C SER A 782 -93.07 -43.17 72.66
N ASP A 783 -93.27 -43.99 73.71
CA ASP A 783 -92.21 -44.38 74.64
C ASP A 783 -91.14 -45.24 73.94
N PRO A 784 -89.84 -45.07 74.26
CA PRO A 784 -88.76 -45.86 73.65
C PRO A 784 -88.79 -47.33 74.06
N LEU A 785 -88.47 -48.22 73.12
CA LEU A 785 -88.51 -49.67 73.29
C LEU A 785 -87.09 -50.28 73.31
N PRO A 786 -86.51 -50.54 74.49
CA PRO A 786 -85.19 -51.16 74.61
C PRO A 786 -85.21 -52.67 74.40
N GLU A 787 -84.02 -53.27 74.23
CA GLU A 787 -83.80 -54.73 74.08
C GLU A 787 -84.52 -55.37 72.88
N THR A 788 -85.00 -54.58 71.92
CA THR A 788 -85.69 -55.06 70.71
C THR A 788 -84.70 -55.61 69.70
N GLY A 789 -84.87 -56.86 69.25
CA GLY A 789 -84.01 -57.51 68.26
C GLY A 789 -84.22 -56.95 66.86
N ILE A 790 -83.20 -56.29 66.31
CA ILE A 790 -83.20 -55.66 64.97
C ILE A 790 -82.12 -56.27 64.08
N GLN A 791 -82.50 -56.61 62.85
CA GLN A 791 -81.63 -56.95 61.73
C GLN A 791 -81.58 -55.80 60.73
N ILE A 792 -80.41 -55.57 60.12
CA ILE A 792 -80.30 -54.86 58.83
C ILE A 792 -80.19 -55.90 57.73
N LEU A 793 -81.08 -55.82 56.74
CA LEU A 793 -81.05 -56.60 55.51
C LEU A 793 -80.53 -55.72 54.36
N ASN A 794 -79.73 -56.28 53.45
CA ASN A 794 -79.38 -55.63 52.18
C ASN A 794 -80.47 -55.83 51.11
N GLU A 795 -80.32 -55.22 49.92
CA GLU A 795 -81.25 -55.38 48.79
C GLU A 795 -81.42 -56.84 48.29
N GLU A 796 -80.47 -57.75 48.60
CA GLU A 796 -80.58 -59.19 48.32
C GLU A 796 -81.35 -59.97 49.41
N GLY A 797 -81.74 -59.32 50.52
CA GLY A 797 -82.36 -59.95 51.68
C GLY A 797 -81.39 -60.68 52.64
N LYS A 798 -80.07 -60.50 52.47
CA LYS A 798 -79.05 -61.06 53.39
C LYS A 798 -78.91 -60.18 54.64
N ILE A 799 -78.63 -60.83 55.77
CA ILE A 799 -78.39 -60.16 57.04
C ILE A 799 -77.00 -59.51 57.03
N VAL A 800 -76.98 -58.19 57.09
CA VAL A 800 -75.76 -57.37 57.20
C VAL A 800 -75.25 -57.39 58.63
N VAL A 801 -76.13 -57.17 59.61
CA VAL A 801 -75.82 -57.13 61.04
C VAL A 801 -77.08 -57.39 61.85
N GLU A 802 -76.92 -57.98 63.03
CA GLU A 802 -77.96 -58.13 64.05
C GLU A 802 -77.58 -57.35 65.32
N GLY A 803 -78.57 -56.93 66.11
CA GLY A 803 -78.35 -56.45 67.46
C GLY A 803 -79.64 -56.12 68.18
N ARG A 804 -79.54 -55.37 69.29
CA ARG A 804 -80.69 -54.89 70.06
C ARG A 804 -80.69 -53.38 70.21
N THR A 805 -81.88 -52.80 70.39
CA THR A 805 -82.04 -51.39 70.76
C THR A 805 -81.52 -51.14 72.18
N ASP A 806 -80.87 -49.99 72.37
CA ASP A 806 -80.36 -49.55 73.66
C ASP A 806 -81.49 -49.07 74.60
N LYS A 807 -81.10 -48.65 75.81
CA LYS A 807 -82.03 -48.16 76.85
C LYS A 807 -82.91 -46.96 76.43
N ASP A 808 -82.53 -46.24 75.37
CA ASP A 808 -83.26 -45.09 74.82
C ASP A 808 -84.05 -45.47 73.55
N GLY A 809 -84.18 -46.77 73.26
CA GLY A 809 -84.90 -47.30 72.10
C GLY A 809 -84.12 -47.21 70.79
N LEU A 810 -82.81 -46.89 70.84
CA LEU A 810 -82.03 -46.66 69.62
C LEU A 810 -81.20 -47.89 69.23
N PHE A 811 -81.25 -48.27 67.95
CA PHE A 811 -80.29 -49.20 67.34
C PHE A 811 -79.42 -48.43 66.35
N LYS A 812 -78.09 -48.55 66.48
CA LYS A 812 -77.12 -47.75 65.70
C LYS A 812 -76.08 -48.65 65.05
N PHE A 813 -75.90 -48.49 63.74
CA PHE A 813 -74.83 -49.19 63.02
C PHE A 813 -73.88 -48.20 62.34
N LYS A 814 -72.58 -48.53 62.36
CA LYS A 814 -71.49 -47.55 62.17
C LYS A 814 -71.32 -47.03 60.74
N SER A 815 -71.45 -47.89 59.74
CA SER A 815 -71.07 -47.58 58.36
C SER A 815 -71.62 -48.61 57.38
N LEU A 816 -72.72 -48.27 56.71
CA LEU A 816 -73.23 -48.98 55.53
C LEU A 816 -72.74 -48.26 54.27
N PRO A 817 -72.33 -48.97 53.20
CA PRO A 817 -72.08 -48.37 51.90
C PRO A 817 -73.38 -47.91 51.22
N ALA A 818 -73.25 -47.03 50.22
CA ALA A 818 -74.34 -46.62 49.33
C ALA A 818 -75.13 -47.83 48.79
N GLY A 819 -76.45 -47.68 48.72
CA GLY A 819 -77.37 -48.76 48.33
C GLY A 819 -78.64 -48.82 49.19
N LYS A 820 -79.49 -49.81 48.90
CA LYS A 820 -80.78 -50.02 49.58
C LYS A 820 -80.70 -51.11 50.64
N TYR A 821 -81.42 -50.88 51.72
CA TYR A 821 -81.48 -51.75 52.90
C TYR A 821 -82.90 -51.79 53.46
N SER A 822 -83.13 -52.67 54.41
CA SER A 822 -84.30 -52.57 55.29
C SER A 822 -83.98 -53.02 56.71
N PHE A 823 -84.57 -52.34 57.69
CA PHE A 823 -84.64 -52.86 59.05
C PHE A 823 -85.73 -53.91 59.15
N ARG A 824 -85.48 -55.02 59.86
CA ARG A 824 -86.50 -56.01 60.23
C ARG A 824 -86.40 -56.30 61.73
N GLU A 825 -87.53 -56.35 62.42
CA GLU A 825 -87.59 -56.88 63.78
C GLU A 825 -87.56 -58.42 63.75
N PHE A 826 -86.76 -59.04 64.63
CA PHE A 826 -86.67 -60.50 64.74
C PHE A 826 -86.95 -61.03 66.16
N ASP A 827 -86.96 -60.15 67.17
CA ASP A 827 -87.34 -60.48 68.53
C ASP A 827 -87.96 -59.26 69.22
N ALA A 828 -89.26 -59.32 69.49
CA ALA A 828 -90.02 -58.19 70.02
C ALA A 828 -89.71 -57.94 71.50
N PRO A 829 -89.74 -56.67 71.96
CA PRO A 829 -89.58 -56.35 73.37
C PRO A 829 -90.71 -56.97 74.19
N LYS A 830 -90.41 -57.39 75.43
CA LYS A 830 -91.35 -58.15 76.27
C LYS A 830 -92.67 -57.40 76.46
N GLY A 831 -93.77 -57.98 75.97
CA GLY A 831 -95.11 -57.41 76.05
C GLY A 831 -95.58 -56.71 74.77
N TYR A 832 -94.86 -56.83 73.65
CA TYR A 832 -95.20 -56.25 72.36
C TYR A 832 -95.40 -57.33 71.29
N GLU A 833 -96.24 -57.02 70.29
CA GLU A 833 -96.40 -57.83 69.08
C GLU A 833 -95.15 -57.70 68.21
N LEU A 834 -94.70 -58.80 67.59
CA LEU A 834 -93.56 -58.83 66.65
C LEU A 834 -94.02 -58.38 65.26
N ASP A 835 -93.33 -57.40 64.66
CA ASP A 835 -93.57 -56.98 63.27
C ASP A 835 -92.34 -57.22 62.39
N GLU A 836 -92.32 -58.40 61.73
CA GLU A 836 -91.29 -58.77 60.76
C GLU A 836 -91.35 -57.97 59.44
N THR A 837 -92.26 -57.01 59.29
CA THR A 837 -92.41 -56.18 58.08
C THR A 837 -91.14 -55.35 57.85
N PRO A 838 -90.41 -55.53 56.74
CA PRO A 838 -89.17 -54.79 56.50
C PRO A 838 -89.44 -53.29 56.25
N LEU A 839 -88.78 -52.43 57.03
CA LEU A 839 -88.79 -50.97 56.87
C LEU A 839 -87.64 -50.56 55.92
N PRO A 840 -87.90 -50.19 54.66
CA PRO A 840 -86.85 -49.86 53.70
C PRO A 840 -86.20 -48.51 53.98
N PHE A 841 -84.89 -48.42 53.76
CA PHE A 841 -84.12 -47.18 53.76
C PHE A 841 -82.97 -47.25 52.74
N GLU A 842 -82.34 -46.12 52.45
CA GLU A 842 -81.36 -46.00 51.36
C GLU A 842 -80.22 -45.06 51.76
N ILE A 843 -78.98 -45.47 51.51
CA ILE A 843 -77.76 -44.68 51.73
C ILE A 843 -77.39 -44.01 50.41
N LYS A 844 -77.31 -42.66 50.40
CA LYS A 844 -77.06 -41.84 49.18
C LYS A 844 -75.88 -40.89 49.33
N GLU A 845 -75.83 -40.18 50.44
CA GLU A 845 -74.76 -39.25 50.76
C GLU A 845 -73.72 -39.91 51.69
N ASN A 846 -72.55 -39.29 51.76
CA ASN A 846 -71.43 -39.77 52.55
C ASN A 846 -71.42 -39.10 53.94
N ASN A 847 -71.25 -39.88 54.99
CA ASN A 847 -71.22 -39.47 56.41
C ASN A 847 -72.51 -38.81 56.96
N GLU A 848 -73.59 -38.70 56.20
CA GLU A 848 -74.90 -38.23 56.71
C GLU A 848 -75.61 -39.35 57.51
N ILE A 849 -75.98 -39.09 58.76
CA ILE A 849 -76.66 -40.08 59.61
C ILE A 849 -78.09 -40.31 59.11
N VAL A 850 -78.33 -41.43 58.44
CA VAL A 850 -79.69 -41.82 58.03
C VAL A 850 -80.47 -42.25 59.27
N LYS A 851 -81.60 -41.58 59.52
CA LYS A 851 -82.47 -41.82 60.67
C LYS A 851 -83.78 -42.47 60.23
N CYS A 852 -84.19 -43.52 60.94
CA CYS A 852 -85.43 -44.25 60.70
C CYS A 852 -86.22 -44.42 62.00
N GLU A 853 -87.52 -44.69 61.88
CA GLU A 853 -88.41 -44.94 63.03
C GLU A 853 -89.26 -46.18 62.75
N MET A 854 -89.41 -47.07 63.74
CA MET A 854 -90.18 -48.31 63.63
C MET A 854 -90.98 -48.54 64.91
N THR A 855 -92.30 -48.51 64.81
CA THR A 855 -93.20 -48.65 65.97
C THR A 855 -93.53 -50.11 66.29
N ASN A 856 -93.82 -50.48 67.54
CA ASN A 856 -94.55 -51.72 67.87
C ASN A 856 -95.86 -51.44 68.60
N LYS A 857 -96.77 -52.41 68.55
CA LYS A 857 -98.04 -52.41 69.26
C LYS A 857 -97.95 -53.28 70.52
N LYS A 858 -98.27 -52.71 71.67
CA LYS A 858 -98.29 -53.44 72.95
C LYS A 858 -99.38 -54.52 72.96
N ILE A 859 -99.05 -55.72 73.44
CA ILE A 859 -100.00 -56.82 73.67
C ILE A 859 -100.97 -56.41 74.79
N PRO A 860 -102.29 -56.59 74.63
CA PRO A 860 -103.27 -56.23 75.66
C PRO A 860 -103.18 -57.17 76.88
N GLU A 861 -102.61 -56.66 77.97
CA GLU A 861 -102.46 -57.40 79.23
C GLU A 861 -103.80 -57.61 79.95
N THR A 862 -104.01 -58.81 80.49
CA THR A 862 -105.19 -59.14 81.34
C THR A 862 -104.76 -59.12 82.80
N PRO A 863 -105.44 -58.39 83.71
CA PRO A 863 -104.82 -57.92 84.96
C PRO A 863 -104.85 -58.92 86.13
N GLN A 864 -103.72 -59.07 86.83
CA GLN A 864 -103.66 -59.60 88.20
C GLN A 864 -102.57 -58.94 89.08
N ILE A 865 -103.02 -58.07 90.00
CA ILE A 865 -102.65 -57.94 91.43
C ILE A 865 -101.17 -57.70 91.83
N GLU A 866 -100.97 -56.67 92.67
CA GLU A 866 -99.71 -56.18 93.25
C GLU A 866 -99.35 -56.82 94.61
N GLU A 867 -98.06 -56.86 95.00
CA GLU A 867 -97.52 -56.37 96.31
C GLU A 867 -95.95 -56.36 96.32
N PRO A 868 -95.21 -55.79 97.31
CA PRO A 868 -94.40 -54.59 97.02
C PRO A 868 -92.85 -54.66 97.21
N GLU A 869 -92.19 -53.50 97.06
CA GLU A 869 -90.72 -53.21 97.05
C GLU A 869 -89.91 -53.57 98.33
N PRO A 870 -88.55 -53.55 98.29
CA PRO A 870 -87.82 -52.30 98.65
C PRO A 870 -86.40 -52.03 98.05
N LYS A 871 -86.19 -50.77 97.59
CA LYS A 871 -85.07 -49.81 97.88
C LYS A 871 -83.56 -50.09 97.58
N GLU A 872 -82.96 -49.16 96.79
CA GLU A 872 -81.66 -48.41 96.92
C GLU A 872 -80.31 -49.12 97.23
N PRO A 873 -79.09 -48.58 96.86
CA PRO A 873 -78.72 -47.15 96.72
C PRO A 873 -77.70 -46.71 95.61
N LYS A 874 -77.30 -45.42 95.66
CA LYS A 874 -76.18 -44.68 94.99
C LYS A 874 -74.80 -44.89 95.68
N PRO A 875 -73.63 -44.23 95.35
CA PRO A 875 -73.29 -43.03 94.51
C PRO A 875 -72.04 -43.24 93.56
N GLU A 876 -71.18 -42.32 93.06
CA GLU A 876 -71.00 -40.84 93.15
C GLU A 876 -70.37 -40.12 91.89
N ASN A 877 -69.08 -39.70 91.94
CA ASN A 877 -68.41 -38.61 91.15
C ASN A 877 -66.89 -38.54 91.57
N PRO A 878 -66.05 -37.46 91.48
CA PRO A 878 -66.10 -36.12 90.82
C PRO A 878 -64.81 -35.58 90.08
N LYS A 879 -64.99 -34.63 89.12
CA LYS A 879 -64.24 -33.34 88.88
C LYS A 879 -62.69 -33.32 88.62
N LEU A 880 -62.17 -32.71 87.51
CA LEU A 880 -61.76 -31.28 87.24
C LEU A 880 -60.49 -30.77 88.01
N LYS A 881 -59.58 -29.86 87.56
CA LYS A 881 -59.74 -28.54 86.84
C LYS A 881 -58.38 -27.80 86.46
N GLU A 882 -58.36 -26.94 85.40
CA GLU A 882 -57.63 -25.61 85.20
C GLU A 882 -56.05 -25.47 85.26
N LYS A 883 -55.29 -24.43 84.76
CA LYS A 883 -55.51 -23.08 84.09
C LYS A 883 -54.24 -22.38 83.44
N GLY A 884 -54.44 -21.38 82.53
CA GLY A 884 -53.58 -20.17 82.26
C GLY A 884 -52.69 -20.11 80.98
N PHE A 885 -52.05 -19.00 80.50
CA PHE A 885 -52.29 -17.51 80.58
C PHE A 885 -51.38 -16.67 79.58
N LEU A 886 -51.46 -15.31 79.53
CA LEU A 886 -50.82 -14.30 78.59
C LEU A 886 -50.62 -12.90 79.30
N PRO A 887 -50.24 -11.70 78.72
CA PRO A 887 -49.71 -11.21 77.40
C PRO A 887 -48.37 -10.33 77.53
N GLN A 888 -48.02 -9.10 77.03
CA GLN A 888 -48.60 -7.97 76.22
C GLN A 888 -47.60 -6.81 75.75
N THR A 889 -47.65 -6.37 74.45
CA THR A 889 -47.52 -4.99 73.80
C THR A 889 -46.46 -3.84 74.05
N GLY A 890 -46.07 -3.07 73.00
CA GLY A 890 -45.55 -1.65 72.96
C GLY A 890 -44.48 -1.33 71.85
N GLU A 891 -44.09 -0.11 71.38
CA GLU A 891 -44.69 1.27 71.23
C GLU A 891 -44.02 2.16 70.09
N GLN A 892 -43.71 3.50 70.21
CA GLN A 892 -43.46 4.45 69.05
C GLN A 892 -42.34 5.57 69.07
N GLN A 893 -41.88 5.96 67.85
CA GLN A 893 -41.41 7.24 67.21
C GLN A 893 -40.82 8.55 67.88
N ARG A 894 -40.00 9.28 67.05
CA ARG A 894 -39.70 10.77 66.97
C ARG A 894 -38.68 11.40 67.97
N ASN A 895 -37.99 12.56 67.76
CA ASN A 895 -38.01 13.64 66.73
C ASN A 895 -36.70 14.53 66.68
N LYS A 896 -36.41 15.17 65.52
CA LYS A 896 -35.64 16.44 65.18
C LYS A 896 -34.61 17.13 66.14
N LEU A 897 -33.46 17.60 65.56
CA LEU A 897 -32.84 18.99 65.56
C LEU A 897 -31.48 18.97 64.76
N ILE A 898 -31.10 19.92 63.87
CA ILE A 898 -30.46 21.27 64.01
C ILE A 898 -28.97 21.20 64.52
N LEU A 899 -27.94 21.93 64.05
CA LEU A 899 -27.78 23.21 63.27
C LEU A 899 -26.62 23.15 62.22
N VAL A 900 -26.43 24.25 61.48
CA VAL A 900 -25.47 24.61 60.41
C VAL A 900 -24.07 25.04 60.95
N THR A 901 -23.10 25.17 60.03
CA THR A 901 -21.75 25.84 60.08
C THR A 901 -20.57 25.00 60.59
N GLY A 902 -19.33 25.21 60.11
CA GLY A 902 -18.91 26.01 58.94
C GLY A 902 -17.42 26.43 58.95
N LEU A 903 -16.90 26.78 57.76
CA LEU A 903 -15.53 27.26 57.45
C LEU A 903 -14.38 26.23 57.67
N LEU A 904 -13.37 26.07 56.81
CA LEU A 904 -12.50 26.92 55.94
C LEU A 904 -11.15 27.27 56.58
N LEU A 905 -10.08 26.91 55.85
CA LEU A 905 -8.75 27.54 55.64
C LEU A 905 -7.69 26.42 55.54
N VAL A 906 -7.01 26.14 54.43
CA VAL A 906 -6.26 26.96 53.43
C VAL A 906 -4.79 27.20 53.81
N GLY A 907 -3.91 26.65 52.98
CA GLY A 907 -2.48 26.95 52.82
C GLY A 907 -2.06 26.36 51.47
N PHE A 908 -1.86 27.08 50.36
CA PHE A 908 -1.44 28.46 50.11
C PHE A 908 0.09 28.68 50.13
N ALA A 909 0.76 28.16 49.09
CA ALA A 909 1.94 28.75 48.45
C ALA A 909 2.00 28.18 47.01
N SER A 910 1.87 28.93 45.90
CA SER A 910 2.60 30.13 45.44
C SER A 910 4.06 29.84 45.06
N GLY A 911 4.50 30.03 43.79
CA GLY A 911 3.74 30.32 42.56
C GLY A 911 4.56 31.10 41.53
N LEU A 912 3.85 31.87 40.70
CA LEU A 912 4.31 32.92 39.78
C LEU A 912 5.31 32.47 38.67
N ALA A 913 4.88 32.33 37.41
CA ALA A 913 4.42 33.36 36.45
C ALA A 913 5.55 33.95 35.59
N GLY A 914 5.24 34.25 34.32
CA GLY A 914 6.24 34.76 33.36
C GLY A 914 5.70 35.03 31.94
N TYR A 915 4.40 35.29 31.79
CA TYR A 915 3.81 35.62 30.49
C TYR A 915 4.20 37.04 30.05
N GLN A 916 4.79 37.19 28.85
CA GLN A 916 4.25 38.10 27.81
C GLN A 916 4.89 37.94 26.41
N MET A 917 4.00 37.73 25.43
CA MET A 917 3.93 38.44 24.14
C MET A 917 5.11 38.44 23.11
N TYR A 918 4.80 37.89 21.92
CA TYR A 918 4.57 38.66 20.67
C TYR A 918 5.76 39.54 20.16
N LYS A 919 6.31 39.41 18.94
CA LYS A 919 5.61 39.22 17.65
C LYS A 919 6.62 39.06 16.47
N LYS A 920 6.22 38.33 15.42
CA LYS A 920 6.56 38.47 13.98
C LYS A 920 8.03 38.48 13.44
N ASN A 921 8.14 37.74 12.33
CA ASN A 921 8.78 38.10 11.04
C ASN A 921 10.29 37.85 10.76
N LYS A 922 10.47 36.83 9.91
CA LYS A 922 11.04 36.92 8.53
C LYS A 922 12.57 36.84 8.33
N SER A 923 12.91 36.02 7.32
CA SER A 923 14.02 36.18 6.36
C SER A 923 15.35 35.44 6.60
N ALA A 924 15.51 34.37 5.84
CA ALA A 924 16.73 33.96 5.12
C ALA A 924 18.08 33.93 5.86
N LYS A 925 18.56 32.70 6.10
CA LYS A 925 19.68 32.18 5.30
C LYS A 925 19.58 30.67 5.11
#